data_AF-A0A919L1U7-F1
#
_entry.id   AF-A0A919L1U7-F1
#
_cell.length_a   1.000
_cell.length_b   1.000
_cell.length_c   1.000
_cell.angle_alpha   90.00
_cell.angle_beta   90.00
_cell.angle_gamma   90.00
#
_symmetry.space_group_name_H-M   'P 1'
#
loop_
_entity.id
_entity.type
_entity.pdbx_description
1 polymer ?
#
loop_
_entity_poly.entity_id
_entity_poly.type
_entity_poly.pdbx_seq_one_letter_code
_entity_poly.pdbx_strand_id
1 'polypeptide(L)'
;MQPIYADFTATPAKLGNMTPSHEGGEQRDGHLALFADGFVELGFDLEAEDADGGATLCFTSWVPVDDEPWGYLQVAVLLNGETLFDAVIVSQNPTPSDMRLGVPADRLLPGRNTLRLHLLPDAPGTLMLHRITLDAAGEPGRSLRALTEAGAPPSVFTFDTRSRADDGTWRAGRPVLVHLDREGPVELGQLSWRNADGSEASVAFQSGMSEFYGHHRAADGGLAEYHGRLTSGRVFPTGTEGAVVHRFHTQEGYGGGWHASGGLRLLVEDGTGGATRITWRDQRQETGSIALRMPPPDAGRGEVTRLVTEVRADLENRPAGEIAENLLDGPEHGKWLAFGGRAVLLFSFDRRVTVRHYVLVSANDCPERDPREWSLEGSDDMRSWTVLDSRTGVFFTERHQPRGFTFLGGPAFRHLRVRISRTGGHEVQLAQVRFFEAASPALGFTGFYQRPGEGPIGYRGTAAETAADRAAGASSDAVQGAFTGLPMSPFVHRTASAATAPTAAVPALPAQPLTAAAAVVPAAAPAVPAAESAPAGPATDPRLTTVEGWRAFLAEYSADFLRVADENERFNITDEQAARGWLGFEGASEADIAALERRLGTALPPSYRAFLAASDGWHQLGSSMWEMRTAGEVDWFRDADEETCEVLGEEDDELAALVNRALLVSREGDAQYWLLDPGTVSPDGEWAACTWSSWGFLSEEYPSFAALVVEERELCEGLWGREGRPVRTEGADELLAEGRALALRGEAEAARAAFDRAVVRGSGVGLYLKAILSAFLDLRTAHHTLRSDVLSLPHVRDAVGAERMRAEAVPLFLRASEADPGARPEHYLPMVKDFLPETGTGSPDGAGAREYWLARRAAFAPPVRTGPEAFERCLAHARQHAAAGEHEAAWRAVRHALSHWDSADPHSIAPVVLLTDPAFRDVVTERRARLIALTPRGAGSAAVTGG
;
A
#
# COMPACT_ATOMS: atom_id res chain seq x y z
N MET A 1 -20.78 37.53 0.17
CA MET A 1 -21.98 37.04 -0.58
C MET A 1 -22.93 36.37 0.38
N GLN A 2 -24.26 36.41 0.26
CA GLN A 2 -25.11 35.40 0.91
C GLN A 2 -25.04 34.08 0.11
N PRO A 3 -25.33 32.90 0.69
CA PRO A 3 -25.36 31.66 -0.09
C PRO A 3 -26.39 31.72 -1.21
N ILE A 4 -25.98 31.49 -2.45
CA ILE A 4 -26.83 31.62 -3.63
C ILE A 4 -26.99 30.22 -4.24
N TYR A 5 -28.12 29.59 -3.95
CA TYR A 5 -28.41 28.24 -4.44
C TYR A 5 -29.91 27.99 -4.64
N ALA A 6 -30.22 27.06 -5.54
CA ALA A 6 -31.52 26.41 -5.68
C ALA A 6 -31.30 24.90 -5.78
N ASP A 7 -31.91 24.13 -4.88
CA ASP A 7 -31.84 22.67 -4.85
C ASP A 7 -33.23 22.06 -5.07
N PHE A 8 -33.40 21.46 -6.25
CA PHE A 8 -34.63 20.83 -6.73
C PHE A 8 -34.74 19.36 -6.30
N THR A 9 -33.81 18.84 -5.50
CA THR A 9 -33.90 17.48 -4.93
C THR A 9 -34.98 17.35 -3.87
N ALA A 10 -35.41 18.47 -3.28
CA ALA A 10 -36.49 18.55 -2.32
C ALA A 10 -37.75 19.13 -2.97
N THR A 11 -38.93 18.72 -2.45
CA THR A 11 -40.22 19.27 -2.86
C THR A 11 -40.91 19.86 -1.62
N PRO A 12 -41.05 21.20 -1.50
CA PRO A 12 -40.57 22.24 -2.43
C PRO A 12 -39.04 22.39 -2.41
N ALA A 13 -38.48 22.97 -3.48
CA ALA A 13 -37.05 23.19 -3.63
C ALA A 13 -36.45 23.96 -2.43
N LYS A 14 -35.25 23.58 -2.00
CA LYS A 14 -34.51 24.33 -0.97
C LYS A 14 -33.80 25.50 -1.64
N LEU A 15 -34.03 26.70 -1.12
CA LEU A 15 -33.57 27.93 -1.73
C LEU A 15 -32.69 28.71 -0.75
N GLY A 16 -31.56 29.19 -1.25
CA GLY A 16 -30.77 30.23 -0.62
C GLY A 16 -31.26 31.59 -1.07
N ASN A 17 -30.35 32.48 -1.39
CA ASN A 17 -30.62 33.75 -2.04
C ASN A 17 -30.96 33.58 -3.53
N MET A 18 -31.88 32.69 -3.88
CA MET A 18 -32.41 32.50 -5.23
C MET A 18 -33.92 32.31 -5.19
N THR A 19 -34.63 32.91 -6.14
CA THR A 19 -36.06 32.70 -6.34
C THR A 19 -36.29 32.10 -7.73
N PRO A 20 -36.68 30.81 -7.83
CA PRO A 20 -36.89 30.16 -9.11
C PRO A 20 -38.26 30.44 -9.70
N SER A 21 -38.30 30.55 -11.02
CA SER A 21 -39.47 30.37 -11.87
C SER A 21 -39.05 29.49 -13.06
N HIS A 22 -39.98 28.73 -13.63
CA HIS A 22 -39.68 27.92 -14.82
C HIS A 22 -40.88 27.88 -15.77
N GLU A 23 -40.60 27.73 -17.06
CA GLU A 23 -41.57 27.51 -18.13
C GLU A 23 -41.07 26.35 -18.99
N GLY A 24 -41.96 25.50 -19.49
CA GLY A 24 -41.55 24.28 -20.20
C GLY A 24 -40.76 23.28 -19.31
N GLY A 25 -41.00 23.30 -18.00
CA GLY A 25 -40.38 22.38 -17.03
C GLY A 25 -41.39 21.83 -16.01
N GLU A 26 -41.09 20.64 -15.48
CA GLU A 26 -41.91 19.92 -14.50
C GLU A 26 -41.07 19.54 -13.28
N GLN A 27 -41.49 19.95 -12.08
CA GLN A 27 -40.87 19.50 -10.84
C GLN A 27 -41.25 18.04 -10.57
N ARG A 28 -40.24 17.17 -10.43
CA ARG A 28 -40.38 15.75 -10.09
C ARG A 28 -39.69 15.45 -8.77
N ASP A 29 -39.89 14.25 -8.23
CA ASP A 29 -39.17 13.81 -7.04
C ASP A 29 -37.67 13.74 -7.34
N GLY A 30 -36.90 14.59 -6.67
CA GLY A 30 -35.45 14.63 -6.77
C GLY A 30 -34.86 15.58 -7.81
N HIS A 31 -35.65 16.25 -8.67
CA HIS A 31 -35.13 17.15 -9.72
C HIS A 31 -36.23 18.00 -10.41
N LEU A 32 -35.80 19.04 -11.12
CA LEU A 32 -36.60 19.78 -12.10
C LEU A 32 -36.30 19.25 -13.51
N ALA A 33 -37.30 18.68 -14.19
CA ALA A 33 -37.18 18.23 -15.57
C ALA A 33 -37.47 19.39 -16.54
N LEU A 34 -36.51 19.78 -17.37
CA LEU A 34 -36.68 20.80 -18.42
C LEU A 34 -36.82 20.14 -19.80
N PHE A 35 -37.92 20.43 -20.49
CA PHE A 35 -38.21 19.94 -21.83
C PHE A 35 -37.65 20.90 -22.90
N ALA A 36 -37.65 20.49 -24.17
CA ALA A 36 -37.21 21.34 -25.28
C ALA A 36 -37.91 22.71 -25.26
N ASP A 37 -37.14 23.78 -25.45
CA ASP A 37 -37.53 25.19 -25.29
C ASP A 37 -37.89 25.62 -23.85
N GLY A 38 -37.78 24.72 -22.87
CA GLY A 38 -38.00 25.01 -21.46
C GLY A 38 -36.83 25.74 -20.80
N PHE A 39 -37.13 26.59 -19.83
CA PHE A 39 -36.12 27.32 -19.06
C PHE A 39 -36.46 27.38 -17.58
N VAL A 40 -35.40 27.51 -16.77
CA VAL A 40 -35.48 27.95 -15.38
C VAL A 40 -34.81 29.31 -15.25
N GLU A 41 -35.49 30.23 -14.59
CA GLU A 41 -35.00 31.56 -14.27
C GLU A 41 -34.90 31.73 -12.76
N LEU A 42 -33.76 32.25 -12.30
CA LEU A 42 -33.39 32.39 -10.91
C LEU A 42 -33.04 33.85 -10.65
N GLY A 43 -33.85 34.54 -9.87
CA GLY A 43 -33.52 35.88 -9.39
C GLY A 43 -32.74 35.82 -8.07
N PHE A 44 -31.66 36.60 -7.96
CA PHE A 44 -30.82 36.66 -6.75
C PHE A 44 -30.29 38.08 -6.51
N ASP A 45 -29.97 38.42 -5.27
CA ASP A 45 -29.50 39.76 -4.90
C ASP A 45 -28.02 39.75 -4.48
N LEU A 46 -27.23 40.73 -4.91
CA LEU A 46 -25.81 40.88 -4.60
C LEU A 46 -25.53 42.17 -3.84
N GLU A 47 -24.64 42.10 -2.84
CA GLU A 47 -24.07 43.31 -2.24
C GLU A 47 -23.00 43.91 -3.17
N ALA A 48 -22.73 45.21 -3.06
CA ALA A 48 -21.79 45.90 -3.96
C ALA A 48 -20.37 45.30 -3.94
N GLU A 49 -19.90 44.87 -2.76
CA GLU A 49 -18.58 44.25 -2.58
C GLU A 49 -18.47 42.86 -3.22
N ASP A 50 -19.60 42.18 -3.44
CA ASP A 50 -19.66 40.82 -3.99
C ASP A 50 -19.78 40.79 -5.53
N ALA A 51 -20.10 41.93 -6.15
CA ALA A 51 -20.18 42.06 -7.61
C ALA A 51 -18.79 42.29 -8.25
N ASP A 52 -17.84 42.83 -7.50
CA ASP A 52 -16.52 43.23 -8.00
C ASP A 52 -15.55 42.05 -8.25
N GLY A 53 -15.79 40.91 -7.60
CA GLY A 53 -15.03 39.67 -7.80
C GLY A 53 -15.90 38.64 -8.49
N GLY A 54 -15.60 38.30 -9.75
CA GLY A 54 -16.41 37.40 -10.59
C GLY A 54 -16.80 36.09 -9.88
N ALA A 55 -17.78 35.37 -10.42
CA ALA A 55 -18.37 34.21 -9.76
C ALA A 55 -18.12 32.90 -10.52
N THR A 56 -18.35 31.78 -9.85
CA THR A 56 -18.44 30.44 -10.43
C THR A 56 -19.90 29.99 -10.34
N LEU A 57 -20.53 29.84 -11.49
CA LEU A 57 -21.83 29.20 -11.62
C LEU A 57 -21.60 27.69 -11.70
N CYS A 58 -22.28 26.93 -10.84
CA CYS A 58 -22.32 25.48 -10.96
C CYS A 58 -23.77 25.01 -11.07
N PHE A 59 -24.04 24.07 -11.98
CA PHE A 59 -25.30 23.35 -11.97
C PHE A 59 -25.09 21.85 -12.09
N THR A 60 -25.76 21.12 -11.21
CA THR A 60 -25.77 19.65 -11.16
C THR A 60 -26.94 19.18 -12.00
N SER A 61 -26.65 18.44 -13.06
CA SER A 61 -27.68 17.95 -13.97
C SER A 61 -27.36 16.57 -14.52
N TRP A 62 -28.38 15.90 -15.03
CA TRP A 62 -28.28 14.58 -15.64
C TRP A 62 -29.10 14.54 -16.93
N VAL A 63 -28.58 13.87 -17.95
CA VAL A 63 -29.28 13.54 -19.20
C VAL A 63 -29.32 12.01 -19.30
N PRO A 64 -30.50 11.38 -19.30
CA PRO A 64 -30.63 9.91 -19.38
C PRO A 64 -29.93 9.34 -20.62
N VAL A 65 -29.35 8.15 -20.45
CA VAL A 65 -28.75 7.38 -21.56
C VAL A 65 -29.87 6.62 -22.26
N ASP A 66 -30.25 7.06 -23.46
CA ASP A 66 -31.17 6.35 -24.36
C ASP A 66 -30.36 5.56 -25.42
N ASP A 67 -30.96 4.54 -26.05
CA ASP A 67 -30.31 3.60 -27.02
C ASP A 67 -29.73 4.24 -28.32
N GLU A 68 -29.70 5.57 -28.44
CA GLU A 68 -29.20 6.30 -29.62
C GLU A 68 -27.75 6.78 -29.44
N PRO A 69 -26.88 6.72 -30.48
CA PRO A 69 -25.45 6.50 -30.24
C PRO A 69 -24.63 7.71 -29.74
N TRP A 70 -25.14 8.95 -29.79
CA TRP A 70 -24.39 10.14 -29.32
C TRP A 70 -25.36 11.29 -28.94
N GLY A 71 -25.95 11.26 -27.75
CA GLY A 71 -26.84 12.33 -27.27
C GLY A 71 -26.11 13.39 -26.42
N TYR A 72 -26.25 14.67 -26.78
CA TYR A 72 -25.93 15.80 -25.92
C TYR A 72 -27.04 16.83 -25.98
N LEU A 73 -27.26 17.58 -24.90
CA LEU A 73 -28.19 18.71 -24.86
C LEU A 73 -27.41 20.03 -24.94
N GLN A 74 -28.03 21.04 -25.52
CA GLN A 74 -27.48 22.39 -25.58
C GLN A 74 -28.28 23.32 -24.68
N VAL A 75 -27.61 23.96 -23.73
CA VAL A 75 -28.22 24.88 -22.77
C VAL A 75 -27.63 26.26 -22.95
N ALA A 76 -28.47 27.24 -23.27
CA ALA A 76 -28.10 28.65 -23.25
C ALA A 76 -28.13 29.16 -21.80
N VAL A 77 -27.13 29.96 -21.43
CA VAL A 77 -27.02 30.59 -20.12
C VAL A 77 -27.09 32.10 -20.30
N LEU A 78 -28.10 32.73 -19.73
CA LEU A 78 -28.28 34.17 -19.77
C LEU A 78 -28.13 34.74 -18.36
N LEU A 79 -27.48 35.90 -18.25
CA LEU A 79 -27.37 36.66 -17.03
C LEU A 79 -27.88 38.08 -17.29
N ASN A 80 -28.83 38.54 -16.49
CA ASN A 80 -29.47 39.84 -16.61
C ASN A 80 -30.09 40.12 -17.99
N GLY A 81 -30.57 39.06 -18.65
CA GLY A 81 -31.15 39.12 -20.00
C GLY A 81 -30.14 39.14 -21.14
N GLU A 82 -28.84 39.16 -20.83
CA GLU A 82 -27.76 39.06 -21.82
C GLU A 82 -27.22 37.62 -21.88
N THR A 83 -26.86 37.16 -23.07
CA THR A 83 -26.27 35.83 -23.21
C THR A 83 -24.86 35.80 -22.65
N LEU A 84 -24.64 34.89 -21.69
CA LEU A 84 -23.32 34.58 -21.14
C LEU A 84 -22.68 33.42 -21.91
N PHE A 85 -23.47 32.40 -22.26
CA PHE A 85 -23.06 31.28 -23.09
C PHE A 85 -24.20 30.92 -24.06
N ASP A 86 -23.92 30.94 -25.36
CA ASP A 86 -24.92 30.67 -26.40
C ASP A 86 -25.35 29.20 -26.46
N ALA A 87 -24.43 28.28 -26.16
CA ALA A 87 -24.70 26.84 -26.10
C ALA A 87 -23.65 26.11 -25.25
N VAL A 88 -24.05 25.67 -24.07
CA VAL A 88 -23.26 24.78 -23.21
C VAL A 88 -23.69 23.34 -23.46
N ILE A 89 -22.72 22.48 -23.74
CA ILE A 89 -22.98 21.06 -24.05
C ILE A 89 -23.11 20.26 -22.75
N VAL A 90 -24.27 19.66 -22.54
CA VAL A 90 -24.52 18.68 -21.46
C VAL A 90 -24.55 17.29 -22.08
N SER A 91 -23.50 16.51 -21.87
CA SER A 91 -23.44 15.13 -22.37
C SER A 91 -24.35 14.20 -21.57
N GLN A 92 -24.80 13.13 -22.21
CA GLN A 92 -25.36 11.98 -21.50
C GLN A 92 -24.36 11.47 -20.46
N ASN A 93 -24.88 11.15 -19.28
CA ASN A 93 -24.13 10.52 -18.19
C ASN A 93 -25.07 9.52 -17.50
N PRO A 94 -24.57 8.51 -16.76
CA PRO A 94 -25.44 7.60 -16.01
C PRO A 94 -25.94 8.20 -14.68
N THR A 95 -25.31 9.28 -14.21
CA THR A 95 -25.60 9.93 -12.92
C THR A 95 -25.53 11.46 -13.05
N PRO A 96 -26.12 12.22 -12.10
CA PRO A 96 -25.97 13.67 -12.07
C PRO A 96 -24.50 14.11 -11.99
N SER A 97 -24.14 15.08 -12.83
CA SER A 97 -22.80 15.62 -12.96
C SER A 97 -22.81 17.14 -12.82
N ASP A 98 -21.74 17.67 -12.21
CA ASP A 98 -21.56 19.11 -12.03
C ASP A 98 -20.95 19.75 -13.27
N MET A 99 -21.57 20.82 -13.74
CA MET A 99 -21.02 21.72 -14.73
C MET A 99 -20.65 23.04 -14.08
N ARG A 100 -19.42 23.52 -14.30
CA ARG A 100 -18.91 24.78 -13.74
C ARG A 100 -18.58 25.77 -14.84
N LEU A 101 -19.09 26.97 -14.71
CA LEU A 101 -18.93 28.07 -15.65
C LEU A 101 -18.45 29.33 -14.92
N GLY A 102 -17.46 30.00 -15.50
CA GLY A 102 -17.00 31.29 -14.97
C GLY A 102 -17.97 32.41 -15.34
N VAL A 103 -18.27 33.28 -14.37
CA VAL A 103 -19.10 34.48 -14.53
C VAL A 103 -18.20 35.71 -14.34
N PRO A 104 -17.95 36.49 -15.39
CA PRO A 104 -17.15 37.71 -15.30
C PRO A 104 -17.77 38.75 -14.34
N ALA A 105 -16.92 39.47 -13.60
CA ALA A 105 -17.37 40.47 -12.63
C ALA A 105 -18.19 41.60 -13.28
N ASP A 106 -17.82 42.02 -14.49
CA ASP A 106 -18.48 43.08 -15.26
C ASP A 106 -19.91 42.72 -15.71
N ARG A 107 -20.32 41.46 -15.53
CA ARG A 107 -21.68 40.98 -15.84
C ARG A 107 -22.58 40.88 -14.61
N LEU A 108 -22.04 41.03 -13.40
CA LEU A 108 -22.79 41.01 -12.15
C LEU A 108 -23.12 42.44 -11.72
N LEU A 109 -24.38 42.67 -11.34
CA LEU A 109 -24.85 43.97 -10.86
C LEU A 109 -24.90 43.98 -9.33
N PRO A 110 -24.52 45.10 -8.67
CA PRO A 110 -24.93 45.34 -7.30
C PRO A 110 -26.47 45.38 -7.21
N GLY A 111 -27.06 44.59 -6.33
CA GLY A 111 -28.50 44.40 -6.17
C GLY A 111 -29.03 43.21 -6.99
N ARG A 112 -30.21 43.39 -7.59
CA ARG A 112 -30.95 42.28 -8.22
C ARG A 112 -30.32 41.83 -9.54
N ASN A 113 -30.05 40.53 -9.63
CA ASN A 113 -29.61 39.83 -10.83
C ASN A 113 -30.60 38.72 -11.20
N THR A 114 -30.55 38.30 -12.47
CA THR A 114 -31.39 37.22 -13.00
C THR A 114 -30.53 36.25 -13.82
N LEU A 115 -30.47 34.98 -13.43
CA LEU A 115 -29.81 33.91 -14.15
C LEU A 115 -30.86 33.02 -14.83
N ARG A 116 -30.72 32.75 -16.13
CA ARG A 116 -31.59 31.84 -16.86
C ARG A 116 -30.79 30.72 -17.49
N LEU A 117 -31.21 29.47 -17.24
CA LEU A 117 -30.78 28.30 -18.01
C LEU A 117 -31.91 27.90 -18.95
N HIS A 118 -31.66 27.96 -20.26
CA HIS A 118 -32.65 27.69 -21.31
C HIS A 118 -32.20 26.50 -22.15
N LEU A 119 -32.98 25.41 -22.12
CA LEU A 119 -32.77 24.26 -22.99
C LEU A 119 -33.21 24.63 -24.41
N LEU A 120 -32.30 24.54 -25.39
CA LEU A 120 -32.59 25.02 -26.74
C LEU A 120 -33.77 24.25 -27.39
N PRO A 121 -34.52 24.89 -28.32
CA PRO A 121 -35.75 24.32 -28.90
C PRO A 121 -35.55 22.98 -29.63
N ASP A 122 -34.37 22.77 -30.23
CA ASP A 122 -34.04 21.56 -31.00
C ASP A 122 -33.45 20.44 -30.12
N ALA A 123 -33.56 20.55 -28.79
CA ALA A 123 -33.01 19.58 -27.86
C ALA A 123 -33.67 18.20 -28.02
N PRO A 124 -32.89 17.12 -28.26
CA PRO A 124 -33.43 15.79 -28.53
C PRO A 124 -33.94 15.05 -27.28
N GLY A 125 -33.87 15.66 -26.09
CA GLY A 125 -34.17 15.01 -24.82
C GLY A 125 -34.50 15.99 -23.70
N THR A 126 -34.59 15.47 -22.47
CA THR A 126 -34.98 16.25 -21.28
C THR A 126 -33.80 16.41 -20.33
N LEU A 127 -33.58 17.62 -19.81
CA LEU A 127 -32.52 17.91 -18.84
C LEU A 127 -33.06 17.74 -17.41
N MET A 128 -32.47 16.84 -16.62
CA MET A 128 -32.83 16.65 -15.21
C MET A 128 -31.94 17.54 -14.33
N LEU A 129 -32.43 18.71 -13.94
CA LEU A 129 -31.70 19.69 -13.15
C LEU A 129 -31.91 19.44 -11.65
N HIS A 130 -30.84 19.14 -10.92
CA HIS A 130 -30.90 18.85 -9.49
C HIS A 130 -30.58 20.08 -8.64
N ARG A 131 -29.54 20.83 -9.01
CA ARG A 131 -29.05 21.94 -8.20
C ARG A 131 -28.40 23.02 -9.04
N ILE A 132 -28.52 24.27 -8.60
CA ILE A 132 -27.77 25.41 -9.11
C ILE A 132 -27.13 26.14 -7.92
N THR A 133 -25.86 26.51 -8.03
CA THR A 133 -25.14 27.34 -7.05
C THR A 133 -24.35 28.44 -7.76
N LEU A 134 -24.23 29.60 -7.11
CA LEU A 134 -23.36 30.70 -7.56
C LEU A 134 -22.47 31.12 -6.39
N ASP A 135 -21.16 30.97 -6.54
CA ASP A 135 -20.17 31.30 -5.52
C ASP A 135 -19.17 32.33 -6.05
N ALA A 136 -18.64 33.21 -5.19
CA ALA A 136 -17.53 34.09 -5.56
C ALA A 136 -16.31 33.26 -6.01
N ALA A 137 -15.55 33.72 -7.01
CA ALA A 137 -14.43 32.96 -7.59
C ALA A 137 -13.33 32.59 -6.58
N GLY A 138 -13.21 33.34 -5.47
CA GLY A 138 -12.28 33.04 -4.38
C GLY A 138 -12.80 32.07 -3.30
N GLU A 139 -14.09 31.71 -3.33
CA GLU A 139 -14.73 30.86 -2.31
C GLU A 139 -15.64 29.77 -2.91
N PRO A 140 -15.14 28.91 -3.82
CA PRO A 140 -15.96 27.87 -4.42
C PRO A 140 -16.54 26.90 -3.35
N GLY A 141 -17.79 26.47 -3.57
CA GLY A 141 -18.50 25.51 -2.72
C GLY A 141 -19.13 26.11 -1.46
N ARG A 142 -19.08 27.43 -1.28
CA ARG A 142 -19.68 28.11 -0.11
C ARG A 142 -21.19 27.91 -0.03
N SER A 143 -21.88 28.08 -1.15
CA SER A 143 -23.33 27.93 -1.22
C SER A 143 -23.75 26.47 -0.98
N LEU A 144 -22.91 25.51 -1.39
CA LEU A 144 -23.11 24.09 -1.10
C LEU A 144 -22.94 23.78 0.41
N ARG A 145 -21.91 24.35 1.06
CA ARG A 145 -21.71 24.21 2.51
C ARG A 145 -22.90 24.78 3.30
N ALA A 146 -23.39 25.96 2.92
CA ALA A 146 -24.56 26.57 3.56
C ALA A 146 -25.85 25.78 3.32
N LEU A 147 -26.06 25.23 2.12
CA LEU A 147 -27.17 24.32 1.81
C LEU A 147 -27.12 23.05 2.68
N THR A 148 -25.92 22.56 2.97
CA THR A 148 -25.69 21.40 3.85
C THR A 148 -25.97 21.74 5.32
N GLU A 149 -25.64 22.95 5.77
CA GLU A 149 -25.86 23.43 7.15
C GLU A 149 -27.33 23.73 7.47
N ALA A 150 -28.14 24.21 6.50
CA ALA A 150 -29.53 24.63 6.71
C ALA A 150 -30.53 23.46 6.87
N GLY A 151 -30.10 22.21 6.68
CA GLY A 151 -30.94 21.00 6.83
C GLY A 151 -30.11 19.74 6.88
N ALA A 152 -29.12 19.71 7.78
CA ALA A 152 -28.04 18.72 7.81
C ALA A 152 -28.57 17.27 7.87
N PRO A 153 -28.23 16.41 6.89
CA PRO A 153 -28.52 14.99 6.97
C PRO A 153 -27.73 14.37 8.15
N PRO A 154 -28.21 13.25 8.72
CA PRO A 154 -27.47 12.54 9.76
C PRO A 154 -26.08 12.14 9.22
N SER A 155 -25.07 12.26 10.07
CA SER A 155 -23.68 11.90 9.74
C SER A 155 -23.02 11.04 10.82
N VAL A 156 -23.73 10.79 11.92
CA VAL A 156 -23.34 9.87 13.00
C VAL A 156 -24.34 8.72 12.98
N PHE A 157 -23.87 7.51 12.70
CA PHE A 157 -24.69 6.32 12.53
C PHE A 157 -24.34 5.26 13.58
N THR A 158 -25.35 4.69 14.21
CA THR A 158 -25.21 3.58 15.16
C THR A 158 -25.90 2.34 14.62
N PHE A 159 -25.17 1.23 14.61
CA PHE A 159 -25.64 -0.06 14.12
C PHE A 159 -25.65 -1.09 15.25
N ASP A 160 -26.78 -1.74 15.47
CA ASP A 160 -26.81 -2.95 16.29
C ASP A 160 -26.26 -4.10 15.46
N THR A 161 -25.33 -4.85 16.03
CA THR A 161 -24.58 -5.85 15.28
C THR A 161 -24.88 -7.25 15.78
N ARG A 162 -24.67 -8.21 14.90
CA ARG A 162 -24.68 -9.63 15.19
C ARG A 162 -23.59 -10.30 14.36
N SER A 163 -22.99 -11.34 14.91
CA SER A 163 -21.99 -12.15 14.23
C SER A 163 -22.35 -13.62 14.26
N ARG A 164 -21.87 -14.37 13.27
CA ARG A 164 -22.07 -15.81 13.15
C ARG A 164 -20.75 -16.46 12.73
N ALA A 165 -20.22 -17.30 13.61
CA ALA A 165 -19.07 -18.18 13.33
C ALA A 165 -19.56 -19.52 12.74
N ASP A 166 -18.65 -20.47 12.53
CA ASP A 166 -18.93 -21.77 11.88
C ASP A 166 -19.98 -22.64 12.60
N ASP A 167 -20.26 -22.34 13.87
CA ASP A 167 -21.34 -22.99 14.64
C ASP A 167 -22.75 -22.64 14.11
N GLY A 168 -22.84 -21.74 13.13
CA GLY A 168 -24.07 -21.34 12.44
C GLY A 168 -25.01 -20.50 13.30
N THR A 169 -24.62 -20.15 14.53
CA THR A 169 -25.49 -19.48 15.50
C THR A 169 -25.22 -17.98 15.53
N TRP A 170 -26.25 -17.18 15.26
CA TRP A 170 -26.15 -15.72 15.39
C TRP A 170 -26.02 -15.32 16.86
N ARG A 171 -24.99 -14.54 17.16
CA ARG A 171 -24.71 -13.96 18.48
C ARG A 171 -24.79 -12.44 18.38
N ALA A 172 -25.43 -11.80 19.36
CA ALA A 172 -25.47 -10.35 19.41
C ALA A 172 -24.06 -9.78 19.66
N GLY A 173 -23.66 -8.80 18.86
CA GLY A 173 -22.39 -8.08 18.98
C GLY A 173 -22.54 -6.74 19.70
N ARG A 174 -21.42 -6.02 19.84
CA ARG A 174 -21.43 -4.63 20.34
C ARG A 174 -21.91 -3.68 19.24
N PRO A 175 -22.66 -2.62 19.57
CA PRO A 175 -23.04 -1.63 18.58
C PRO A 175 -21.81 -0.96 17.95
N VAL A 176 -21.86 -0.72 16.64
CA VAL A 176 -20.82 0.02 15.91
C VAL A 176 -21.28 1.45 15.71
N LEU A 177 -20.43 2.40 16.08
CA LEU A 177 -20.64 3.84 15.90
C LEU A 177 -19.71 4.35 14.80
N VAL A 178 -20.30 4.94 13.76
CA VAL A 178 -19.57 5.44 12.57
C VAL A 178 -19.90 6.90 12.33
N HIS A 179 -18.88 7.71 12.11
CA HIS A 179 -18.99 9.06 11.57
C HIS A 179 -17.80 9.32 10.65
N LEU A 180 -18.06 9.74 9.43
CA LEU A 180 -17.06 10.17 8.47
C LEU A 180 -17.55 11.45 7.79
N ASP A 181 -16.73 12.50 7.85
CA ASP A 181 -17.06 13.81 7.28
C ASP A 181 -15.81 14.44 6.68
N ARG A 182 -15.90 14.78 5.40
CA ARG A 182 -14.85 15.39 4.58
C ARG A 182 -15.47 16.53 3.79
N GLU A 183 -15.49 17.71 4.41
CA GLU A 183 -16.22 18.91 3.93
C GLU A 183 -17.74 18.69 3.76
N GLY A 184 -18.29 17.71 4.50
CA GLY A 184 -19.68 17.30 4.44
C GLY A 184 -19.86 15.82 4.82
N PRO A 185 -21.10 15.38 5.13
CA PRO A 185 -21.39 13.98 5.43
C PRO A 185 -21.05 13.05 4.26
N VAL A 186 -20.36 11.95 4.55
CA VAL A 186 -20.05 10.90 3.58
C VAL A 186 -21.05 9.75 3.74
N GLU A 187 -21.78 9.42 2.67
CA GLU A 187 -22.61 8.21 2.63
C GLU A 187 -21.73 7.03 2.21
N LEU A 188 -21.50 6.10 3.14
CA LEU A 188 -20.61 4.97 2.92
C LEU A 188 -21.26 3.91 2.03
N GLY A 189 -20.48 3.37 1.10
CA GLY A 189 -20.77 2.15 0.35
C GLY A 189 -19.98 0.95 0.87
N GLN A 190 -18.73 1.17 1.27
CA GLN A 190 -17.90 0.19 1.98
C GLN A 190 -17.10 0.86 3.08
N LEU A 191 -16.85 0.13 4.17
CA LEU A 191 -15.99 0.53 5.27
C LEU A 191 -15.24 -0.70 5.78
N SER A 192 -13.92 -0.57 5.89
CA SER A 192 -13.07 -1.57 6.52
C SER A 192 -12.20 -0.89 7.56
N TRP A 193 -12.04 -1.49 8.73
CA TRP A 193 -11.20 -0.96 9.80
C TRP A 193 -10.47 -2.06 10.53
N ARG A 194 -9.28 -1.72 11.05
CA ARG A 194 -8.46 -2.58 11.92
C ARG A 194 -8.18 -1.87 13.22
N ASN A 195 -8.40 -2.54 14.34
CA ASN A 195 -8.19 -2.03 15.69
C ASN A 195 -6.77 -2.31 16.20
N ALA A 196 -6.38 -1.64 17.28
CA ALA A 196 -5.05 -1.78 17.88
C ALA A 196 -4.76 -3.17 18.48
N ASP A 197 -5.82 -3.95 18.75
CA ASP A 197 -5.68 -5.32 19.23
C ASP A 197 -5.43 -6.34 18.11
N GLY A 198 -5.59 -5.93 16.85
CA GLY A 198 -5.48 -6.77 15.67
C GLY A 198 -6.82 -7.21 15.10
N SER A 199 -7.95 -6.99 15.81
CA SER A 199 -9.27 -7.28 15.27
C SER A 199 -9.57 -6.36 14.09
N GLU A 200 -10.31 -6.85 13.11
CA GLU A 200 -10.70 -6.06 11.96
C GLU A 200 -12.07 -6.46 11.44
N ALA A 201 -12.70 -5.54 10.72
CA ALA A 201 -13.94 -5.78 10.02
C ALA A 201 -13.91 -5.12 8.65
N SER A 202 -14.61 -5.72 7.70
CA SER A 202 -14.84 -5.17 6.36
C SER A 202 -16.31 -5.37 6.04
N VAL A 203 -17.02 -4.26 5.74
CA VAL A 203 -18.46 -4.27 5.55
C VAL A 203 -18.86 -3.42 4.34
N ALA A 204 -19.92 -3.85 3.65
CA ALA A 204 -20.60 -3.10 2.61
C ALA A 204 -21.99 -2.67 3.09
N PHE A 205 -22.37 -1.43 2.79
CA PHE A 205 -23.65 -0.85 3.17
C PHE A 205 -24.66 -0.96 2.03
N GLN A 206 -25.92 -1.22 2.37
CA GLN A 206 -27.03 -0.98 1.44
C GLN A 206 -27.16 0.53 1.14
N SER A 207 -27.73 0.87 -0.01
CA SER A 207 -28.06 2.26 -0.35
C SER A 207 -28.91 2.89 0.76
N GLY A 208 -28.50 4.06 1.25
CA GLY A 208 -29.14 4.73 2.40
C GLY A 208 -28.67 4.25 3.78
N MET A 209 -27.67 3.38 3.85
CA MET A 209 -27.00 2.92 5.09
C MET A 209 -27.95 2.26 6.11
N SER A 210 -29.05 1.64 5.67
CA SER A 210 -30.02 0.97 6.57
C SER A 210 -29.45 -0.29 7.23
N GLU A 211 -28.60 -1.01 6.52
CA GLU A 211 -27.95 -2.24 6.95
C GLU A 211 -26.56 -2.34 6.33
N PHE A 212 -25.69 -3.14 6.95
CA PHE A 212 -24.42 -3.57 6.37
C PHE A 212 -24.22 -5.07 6.50
N TYR A 213 -23.47 -5.63 5.56
CA TYR A 213 -23.07 -7.04 5.50
C TYR A 213 -21.57 -7.13 5.27
N GLY A 214 -20.91 -8.10 5.87
CA GLY A 214 -19.48 -8.31 5.70
C GLY A 214 -18.95 -9.37 6.65
N HIS A 215 -17.68 -9.22 7.04
CA HIS A 215 -16.99 -10.13 7.96
C HIS A 215 -16.28 -9.35 9.05
N HIS A 216 -16.07 -10.02 10.18
CA HIS A 216 -15.27 -9.54 11.30
C HIS A 216 -14.31 -10.65 11.71
N ARG A 217 -13.02 -10.31 11.75
CA ARG A 217 -11.94 -11.16 12.26
C ARG A 217 -11.57 -10.68 13.66
N ALA A 218 -11.73 -11.54 14.64
CA ALA A 218 -11.32 -11.29 16.01
C ALA A 218 -9.78 -11.27 16.13
N ALA A 219 -9.26 -10.66 17.20
CA ALA A 219 -7.82 -10.55 17.43
C ALA A 219 -7.09 -11.91 17.57
N ASP A 220 -7.81 -13.00 17.84
CA ASP A 220 -7.30 -14.36 17.89
C ASP A 220 -7.38 -15.10 16.54
N GLY A 221 -7.77 -14.41 15.47
CA GLY A 221 -7.94 -14.96 14.12
C GLY A 221 -9.34 -15.52 13.85
N GLY A 222 -10.22 -15.57 14.86
CA GLY A 222 -11.58 -16.10 14.68
C GLY A 222 -12.40 -15.27 13.70
N LEU A 223 -12.80 -15.88 12.58
CA LEU A 223 -13.62 -15.23 11.57
C LEU A 223 -15.11 -15.43 11.86
N ALA A 224 -15.91 -14.39 11.60
CA ALA A 224 -17.35 -14.48 11.65
C ALA A 224 -17.99 -13.62 10.57
N GLU A 225 -19.09 -14.11 10.00
CA GLU A 225 -20.01 -13.27 9.26
C GLU A 225 -20.49 -12.13 10.17
N TYR A 226 -20.59 -10.92 9.62
CA TYR A 226 -20.91 -9.72 10.36
C TYR A 226 -22.04 -8.94 9.71
N HIS A 227 -23.08 -8.66 10.50
CA HIS A 227 -24.26 -7.96 10.05
C HIS A 227 -24.64 -6.85 11.01
N GLY A 228 -24.91 -5.67 10.48
CA GLY A 228 -25.34 -4.52 11.25
C GLY A 228 -26.65 -3.94 10.72
N ARG A 229 -27.52 -3.55 11.62
CA ARG A 229 -28.78 -2.85 11.30
C ARG A 229 -28.77 -1.46 11.93
N LEU A 230 -29.07 -0.46 11.14
CA LEU A 230 -29.12 0.93 11.60
C LEU A 230 -30.22 1.10 12.65
N THR A 231 -29.83 1.62 13.82
CA THR A 231 -30.76 1.95 14.91
C THR A 231 -30.90 3.43 15.14
N SER A 232 -29.88 4.23 14.79
CA SER A 232 -29.91 5.68 14.97
C SER A 232 -29.03 6.38 13.95
N GLY A 233 -29.58 7.39 13.28
CA GLY A 233 -28.83 8.39 12.52
C GLY A 233 -29.01 9.76 13.18
N ARG A 234 -27.92 10.46 13.48
CA ARG A 234 -27.92 11.75 14.21
C ARG A 234 -27.05 12.77 13.50
N VAL A 235 -27.37 14.04 13.74
CA VAL A 235 -26.55 15.17 13.29
C VAL A 235 -25.40 15.34 14.27
N PHE A 236 -24.17 15.35 13.75
CA PHE A 236 -22.96 15.60 14.53
C PHE A 236 -23.05 16.93 15.31
N PRO A 237 -22.60 16.99 16.58
CA PRO A 237 -21.92 15.96 17.36
C PRO A 237 -22.85 15.07 18.21
N THR A 238 -24.16 15.14 18.00
CA THR A 238 -25.11 14.39 18.83
C THR A 238 -24.91 12.88 18.67
N GLY A 239 -24.75 12.15 19.77
CA GLY A 239 -24.50 10.70 19.75
C GLY A 239 -23.02 10.30 19.75
N THR A 240 -22.09 11.26 19.83
CA THR A 240 -20.65 10.98 19.97
C THR A 240 -20.16 11.15 21.42
N GLU A 241 -21.06 11.20 22.41
CA GLU A 241 -20.70 11.45 23.80
C GLU A 241 -19.83 10.31 24.36
N GLY A 242 -18.60 10.62 24.73
CA GLY A 242 -17.65 9.65 25.29
C GLY A 242 -16.85 8.85 24.24
N ALA A 243 -17.08 9.07 22.96
CA ALA A 243 -16.26 8.53 21.88
C ALA A 243 -15.10 9.48 21.53
N VAL A 244 -13.99 8.92 21.03
CA VAL A 244 -12.85 9.73 20.54
C VAL A 244 -13.06 10.06 19.07
N VAL A 245 -13.42 11.32 18.79
CA VAL A 245 -13.55 11.81 17.41
C VAL A 245 -12.20 12.35 16.95
N HIS A 246 -11.63 11.76 15.91
CA HIS A 246 -10.39 12.21 15.31
C HIS A 246 -10.65 13.36 14.33
N ARG A 247 -9.79 14.39 14.37
CA ARG A 247 -9.92 15.60 13.55
C ARG A 247 -8.58 15.95 12.92
N PHE A 248 -8.56 16.20 11.63
CA PHE A 248 -7.32 16.45 10.90
C PHE A 248 -7.41 17.65 9.96
N HIS A 249 -6.33 18.44 9.92
CA HIS A 249 -5.99 19.24 8.75
C HIS A 249 -5.32 18.34 7.73
N THR A 250 -5.81 18.33 6.50
CA THR A 250 -5.40 17.33 5.51
C THR A 250 -4.65 17.96 4.34
N GLN A 251 -3.84 17.13 3.68
CA GLN A 251 -3.13 17.50 2.47
C GLN A 251 -3.16 16.36 1.46
N GLU A 252 -3.25 16.73 0.18
CA GLU A 252 -3.28 15.84 -0.96
C GLU A 252 -2.01 15.97 -1.79
N GLY A 253 -1.46 14.84 -2.20
CA GLY A 253 -0.19 14.70 -2.91
C GLY A 253 -0.40 14.54 -4.41
N TYR A 254 -0.41 15.65 -5.13
CA TYR A 254 -0.49 15.68 -6.60
C TYR A 254 0.46 16.73 -7.17
N GLY A 255 0.92 16.51 -8.41
CA GLY A 255 1.87 17.41 -9.06
C GLY A 255 3.23 17.50 -8.34
N GLY A 256 3.60 16.50 -7.55
CA GLY A 256 4.89 16.46 -6.81
C GLY A 256 4.93 17.28 -5.52
N GLY A 257 3.81 17.89 -5.12
CA GLY A 257 3.69 18.67 -3.89
C GLY A 257 2.53 18.23 -3.02
N TRP A 258 2.53 18.71 -1.78
CA TRP A 258 1.41 18.54 -0.85
C TRP A 258 0.58 19.81 -0.81
N HIS A 259 -0.70 19.70 -1.16
CA HIS A 259 -1.63 20.81 -1.21
C HIS A 259 -2.62 20.68 -0.07
N ALA A 260 -2.96 21.79 0.58
CA ALA A 260 -4.00 21.77 1.61
C ALA A 260 -5.32 21.28 1.00
N SER A 261 -6.00 20.39 1.72
CA SER A 261 -7.32 19.86 1.39
C SER A 261 -8.24 20.01 2.60
N GLY A 262 -9.52 19.69 2.39
CA GLY A 262 -10.57 19.84 3.39
C GLY A 262 -10.29 19.13 4.71
N GLY A 263 -10.93 19.60 5.78
CA GLY A 263 -10.83 18.93 7.09
C GLY A 263 -11.44 17.53 7.05
N LEU A 264 -10.78 16.57 7.69
CA LEU A 264 -11.31 15.22 7.89
C LEU A 264 -11.71 15.03 9.34
N ARG A 265 -12.95 14.60 9.57
CA ARG A 265 -13.44 14.10 10.86
C ARG A 265 -13.83 12.65 10.71
N LEU A 266 -13.38 11.84 11.65
CA LEU A 266 -13.67 10.42 11.64
C LEU A 266 -13.86 9.85 13.04
N LEU A 267 -14.74 8.88 13.14
CA LEU A 267 -14.99 8.05 14.31
C LEU A 267 -15.46 6.69 13.81
N VAL A 268 -14.72 5.64 14.18
CA VAL A 268 -15.13 4.24 14.01
C VAL A 268 -14.86 3.56 15.34
N GLU A 269 -15.91 3.15 16.01
CA GLU A 269 -15.85 2.49 17.32
C GLU A 269 -16.77 1.28 17.33
N ASP A 270 -16.19 0.11 17.54
CA ASP A 270 -16.85 -1.19 17.65
C ASP A 270 -16.72 -1.80 19.06
N GLY A 271 -16.08 -1.06 19.98
CA GLY A 271 -15.84 -1.47 21.35
C GLY A 271 -14.58 -2.30 21.57
N THR A 272 -13.71 -2.51 20.57
CA THR A 272 -12.49 -3.32 20.73
C THR A 272 -11.19 -2.50 20.83
N GLY A 273 -11.21 -1.18 20.70
CA GLY A 273 -10.05 -0.35 21.08
C GLY A 273 -9.71 0.81 20.15
N GLY A 274 -10.64 1.24 19.30
CA GLY A 274 -10.46 2.32 18.36
C GLY A 274 -9.68 1.90 17.11
N ALA A 275 -10.21 2.26 15.94
CA ALA A 275 -9.59 1.94 14.67
C ALA A 275 -8.20 2.60 14.54
N THR A 276 -7.25 1.86 13.96
CA THR A 276 -5.88 2.29 13.65
C THR A 276 -5.61 2.35 12.16
N ARG A 277 -6.33 1.55 11.37
CA ARG A 277 -6.40 1.65 9.90
C ARG A 277 -7.86 1.72 9.50
N ILE A 278 -8.18 2.61 8.57
CA ILE A 278 -9.54 2.77 8.03
C ILE A 278 -9.44 2.91 6.52
N THR A 279 -10.22 2.10 5.82
CA THR A 279 -10.45 2.22 4.39
C THR A 279 -11.95 2.41 4.16
N TRP A 280 -12.31 3.31 3.27
CA TRP A 280 -13.70 3.51 2.90
C TRP A 280 -13.84 3.70 1.39
N ARG A 281 -15.03 3.37 0.90
CA ARG A 281 -15.55 3.81 -0.39
C ARG A 281 -16.91 4.41 -0.16
N ASP A 282 -17.14 5.63 -0.62
CA ASP A 282 -18.45 6.25 -0.53
C ASP A 282 -19.37 5.80 -1.68
N GLN A 283 -20.65 6.17 -1.63
CA GLN A 283 -21.63 5.85 -2.67
C GLN A 283 -21.33 6.57 -4.01
N ARG A 284 -20.42 7.56 -4.02
CA ARG A 284 -19.94 8.27 -5.22
C ARG A 284 -18.68 7.65 -5.81
N GLN A 285 -18.22 6.52 -5.27
CA GLN A 285 -16.99 5.81 -5.64
C GLN A 285 -15.69 6.57 -5.30
N GLU A 286 -15.74 7.56 -4.40
CA GLU A 286 -14.52 8.12 -3.80
C GLU A 286 -13.99 7.17 -2.74
N THR A 287 -12.70 6.85 -2.82
CA THR A 287 -12.05 5.94 -1.87
C THR A 287 -10.98 6.67 -1.07
N GLY A 288 -10.84 6.26 0.19
CA GLY A 288 -9.72 6.66 1.02
C GLY A 288 -9.23 5.49 1.83
N SER A 289 -7.92 5.40 2.01
CA SER A 289 -7.30 4.45 2.91
C SER A 289 -6.26 5.18 3.74
N ILE A 290 -6.39 5.13 5.07
CA ILE A 290 -5.52 5.85 5.99
C ILE A 290 -5.05 4.93 7.12
N ALA A 291 -3.79 5.11 7.51
CA ALA A 291 -3.21 4.56 8.72
C ALA A 291 -3.02 5.70 9.74
N LEU A 292 -3.67 5.57 10.89
CA LEU A 292 -3.62 6.53 11.98
C LEU A 292 -2.33 6.32 12.80
N ARG A 293 -1.61 7.41 13.04
CA ARG A 293 -0.52 7.44 14.03
C ARG A 293 -1.12 7.62 15.41
N MET A 294 -1.30 6.51 16.13
CA MET A 294 -1.81 6.53 17.49
C MET A 294 -0.74 7.02 18.48
N PRO A 295 -1.13 7.76 19.53
CA PRO A 295 -0.22 8.05 20.63
C PRO A 295 0.12 6.76 21.39
N PRO A 296 1.20 6.76 22.19
CA PRO A 296 1.52 5.65 23.10
C PRO A 296 0.31 5.26 23.97
N PRO A 297 0.10 3.97 24.29
CA PRO A 297 -1.07 3.51 25.05
C PRO A 297 -1.26 4.21 26.40
N ASP A 298 -0.17 4.70 26.99
CA ASP A 298 -0.13 5.33 28.30
C ASP A 298 -0.33 6.85 28.26
N ALA A 299 -0.53 7.44 27.08
CA ALA A 299 -0.79 8.86 26.86
C ALA A 299 -2.27 9.24 26.96
N GLY A 300 -3.08 8.52 27.75
CA GLY A 300 -4.50 8.83 27.95
C GLY A 300 -4.74 10.20 28.60
N ARG A 301 -5.94 10.76 28.44
CA ARG A 301 -6.32 12.07 29.00
C ARG A 301 -7.03 11.92 30.34
N GLY A 302 -6.71 12.84 31.26
CA GLY A 302 -7.33 12.87 32.59
C GLY A 302 -7.02 11.59 33.37
N GLU A 303 -5.73 11.32 33.60
CA GLU A 303 -5.35 10.16 34.41
C GLU A 303 -5.87 10.29 35.84
N VAL A 304 -6.60 9.26 36.28
CA VAL A 304 -7.23 9.18 37.59
C VAL A 304 -6.64 8.09 38.49
N THR A 305 -5.63 7.33 38.02
CA THR A 305 -4.95 6.28 38.80
C THR A 305 -4.48 6.78 40.17
N ARG A 306 -3.93 8.00 40.21
CA ARG A 306 -3.47 8.68 41.44
C ARG A 306 -4.56 9.00 42.47
N LEU A 307 -5.83 8.85 42.11
CA LEU A 307 -6.97 9.05 43.01
C LEU A 307 -7.36 7.76 43.75
N VAL A 308 -6.71 6.63 43.44
CA VAL A 308 -6.89 5.38 44.16
C VAL A 308 -6.35 5.55 45.58
N THR A 309 -7.22 5.34 46.56
CA THR A 309 -6.94 5.40 48.00
C THR A 309 -6.66 4.02 48.60
N GLU A 310 -7.14 2.97 47.93
CA GLU A 310 -6.96 1.59 48.36
C GLU A 310 -7.03 0.66 47.15
N VAL A 311 -6.08 -0.28 47.09
CA VAL A 311 -6.09 -1.40 46.15
C VAL A 311 -6.06 -2.71 46.92
N ARG A 312 -6.84 -3.71 46.48
CA ARG A 312 -6.87 -5.05 47.09
C ARG A 312 -6.91 -6.11 46.00
N ALA A 313 -6.26 -7.24 46.25
CA ALA A 313 -6.46 -8.47 45.50
C ALA A 313 -7.14 -9.53 46.37
N ASP A 314 -7.90 -10.43 45.76
CA ASP A 314 -8.42 -11.64 46.43
C ASP A 314 -7.32 -12.68 46.68
N LEU A 315 -6.33 -12.75 45.79
CA LEU A 315 -5.14 -13.59 45.87
C LEU A 315 -3.89 -12.77 45.55
N GLU A 316 -2.80 -13.00 46.28
CA GLU A 316 -1.50 -12.35 46.01
C GLU A 316 -0.34 -13.07 46.73
N ASN A 317 0.88 -12.88 46.23
CA ASN A 317 2.10 -13.48 46.77
C ASN A 317 2.81 -12.56 47.77
N ARG A 318 2.17 -12.37 48.95
CA ARG A 318 2.72 -11.55 50.05
C ARG A 318 4.15 -11.94 50.49
N PRO A 319 4.54 -13.22 50.61
CA PRO A 319 5.88 -13.60 51.04
C PRO A 319 7.01 -13.07 50.14
N ALA A 320 6.74 -12.91 48.83
CA ALA A 320 7.70 -12.35 47.88
C ALA A 320 7.56 -10.84 47.67
N GLY A 321 6.61 -10.18 48.34
CA GLY A 321 6.30 -8.77 48.14
C GLY A 321 5.59 -8.48 46.80
N GLU A 322 5.06 -9.48 46.12
CA GLU A 322 4.36 -9.34 44.85
C GLU A 322 2.85 -9.10 45.07
N ILE A 323 2.53 -7.93 45.62
CA ILE A 323 1.23 -7.55 46.17
C ILE A 323 0.50 -6.51 45.31
N ALA A 324 -0.81 -6.35 45.54
CA ALA A 324 -1.66 -5.50 44.71
C ALA A 324 -1.24 -4.02 44.67
N GLU A 325 -0.60 -3.53 45.74
CA GLU A 325 -0.09 -2.16 45.85
C GLU A 325 0.93 -1.82 44.76
N ASN A 326 1.71 -2.80 44.28
CA ASN A 326 2.71 -2.60 43.23
C ASN A 326 2.08 -2.16 41.90
N LEU A 327 0.78 -2.41 41.68
CA LEU A 327 0.07 -2.09 40.44
C LEU A 327 -0.17 -0.59 40.22
N LEU A 328 -0.05 0.24 41.26
CA LEU A 328 -0.29 1.67 41.18
C LEU A 328 0.94 2.48 40.75
N ASP A 329 2.13 1.88 40.91
CA ASP A 329 3.41 2.48 40.54
C ASP A 329 3.91 1.90 39.21
N GLY A 330 5.04 2.42 38.68
CA GLY A 330 5.60 1.94 37.42
C GLY A 330 6.13 0.50 37.49
N PRO A 331 6.31 -0.20 36.35
CA PRO A 331 6.76 -1.60 36.29
C PRO A 331 8.12 -1.85 36.98
N GLU A 332 8.91 -0.81 37.20
CA GLU A 332 10.16 -0.85 37.96
C GLU A 332 9.98 -1.05 39.48
N HIS A 333 8.79 -0.81 40.02
CA HIS A 333 8.48 -0.92 41.44
C HIS A 333 8.06 -2.33 41.88
N GLY A 334 7.96 -3.26 40.94
CA GLY A 334 7.63 -4.66 41.19
C GLY A 334 6.42 -5.12 40.38
N LYS A 335 5.86 -6.25 40.78
CA LYS A 335 4.67 -6.83 40.14
C LYS A 335 3.70 -7.34 41.18
N TRP A 336 2.46 -7.57 40.76
CA TRP A 336 1.52 -8.40 41.50
C TRP A 336 1.47 -9.80 40.87
N LEU A 337 1.43 -10.83 41.71
CA LEU A 337 1.29 -12.24 41.30
C LEU A 337 0.24 -12.92 42.17
N ALA A 338 -0.68 -13.65 41.54
CA ALA A 338 -1.60 -14.56 42.21
C ALA A 338 -1.42 -16.01 41.75
N PHE A 339 -1.39 -16.93 42.71
CA PHE A 339 -1.30 -18.38 42.50
C PHE A 339 -2.66 -18.99 42.12
N GLY A 340 -3.22 -18.52 41.00
CA GLY A 340 -4.46 -19.00 40.39
C GLY A 340 -4.69 -18.36 39.02
N GLY A 341 -5.28 -19.08 38.07
CA GLY A 341 -5.58 -18.56 36.72
C GLY A 341 -6.78 -17.60 36.66
N ARG A 342 -7.29 -17.19 37.82
CA ARG A 342 -8.41 -16.26 38.03
C ARG A 342 -8.13 -15.41 39.26
N ALA A 343 -8.49 -14.14 39.19
CA ALA A 343 -8.29 -13.20 40.28
C ALA A 343 -9.21 -11.98 40.16
N VAL A 344 -9.35 -11.25 41.26
CA VAL A 344 -10.08 -9.98 41.34
C VAL A 344 -9.19 -8.92 41.94
N LEU A 345 -8.96 -7.85 41.18
CA LEU A 345 -8.27 -6.64 41.62
C LEU A 345 -9.31 -5.54 41.86
N LEU A 346 -9.36 -5.00 43.07
CA LEU A 346 -10.29 -3.94 43.51
C LEU A 346 -9.54 -2.63 43.71
N PHE A 347 -10.03 -1.55 43.11
CA PHE A 347 -9.50 -0.20 43.21
C PHE A 347 -10.57 0.74 43.77
N SER A 348 -10.29 1.42 44.89
CA SER A 348 -11.20 2.37 45.54
C SER A 348 -10.70 3.79 45.43
N PHE A 349 -11.50 4.68 44.88
CA PHE A 349 -11.15 6.07 44.62
C PHE A 349 -11.62 7.00 45.74
N ASP A 350 -10.94 8.12 45.92
CA ASP A 350 -11.32 9.17 46.87
C ASP A 350 -12.69 9.81 46.53
N ARG A 351 -13.04 9.82 45.25
CA ARG A 351 -14.28 10.35 44.67
C ARG A 351 -14.80 9.46 43.55
N ARG A 352 -16.00 9.76 43.05
CA ARG A 352 -16.52 9.12 41.83
C ARG A 352 -15.69 9.56 40.62
N VAL A 353 -15.21 8.58 39.83
CA VAL A 353 -14.43 8.83 38.62
C VAL A 353 -15.14 8.23 37.41
N THR A 354 -15.06 8.90 36.26
CA THR A 354 -15.49 8.32 34.98
C THR A 354 -14.25 7.77 34.30
N VAL A 355 -14.25 6.48 33.95
CA VAL A 355 -13.15 5.85 33.22
C VAL A 355 -13.67 5.42 31.86
N ARG A 356 -12.91 5.69 30.80
CA ARG A 356 -13.19 5.26 29.43
C ARG A 356 -11.98 4.62 28.73
N HIS A 357 -10.82 4.74 29.35
CA HIS A 357 -9.60 4.12 28.88
C HIS A 357 -8.80 3.61 30.08
N TYR A 358 -8.26 2.41 29.97
CA TYR A 358 -7.38 1.84 30.98
C TYR A 358 -6.22 1.10 30.32
N VAL A 359 -5.11 1.02 31.03
CA VAL A 359 -3.88 0.37 30.57
C VAL A 359 -3.53 -0.75 31.53
N LEU A 360 -3.23 -1.92 30.98
CA LEU A 360 -2.61 -3.03 31.71
C LEU A 360 -1.18 -3.22 31.20
N VAL A 361 -0.23 -3.40 32.12
CA VAL A 361 1.18 -3.63 31.77
C VAL A 361 1.56 -5.06 32.16
N SER A 362 2.09 -5.82 31.19
CA SER A 362 2.54 -7.19 31.42
C SER A 362 3.72 -7.25 32.39
N ALA A 363 3.88 -8.36 33.13
CA ALA A 363 4.99 -8.50 34.07
C ALA A 363 6.30 -8.95 33.39
N ASN A 364 7.33 -9.16 34.19
CA ASN A 364 8.72 -9.29 33.76
C ASN A 364 9.15 -10.68 33.24
N ASP A 365 8.50 -11.78 33.63
CA ASP A 365 9.13 -13.12 33.56
C ASP A 365 8.37 -14.23 32.80
N CYS A 366 7.04 -14.29 32.85
CA CYS A 366 6.28 -15.45 32.38
C CYS A 366 5.03 -15.04 31.58
N PRO A 367 5.06 -15.10 30.24
CA PRO A 367 3.94 -14.72 29.37
C PRO A 367 2.66 -15.54 29.59
N GLU A 368 2.77 -16.81 30.01
CA GLU A 368 1.61 -17.68 30.27
C GLU A 368 0.72 -17.15 31.41
N ARG A 369 1.29 -16.31 32.30
CA ARG A 369 0.59 -15.71 33.44
C ARG A 369 -0.09 -14.38 33.08
N ASP A 370 0.04 -13.89 31.87
CA ASP A 370 -0.64 -12.64 31.50
C ASP A 370 -2.16 -12.85 31.39
N PRO A 371 -2.98 -11.86 31.75
CA PRO A 371 -4.43 -11.93 31.58
C PRO A 371 -4.81 -12.10 30.11
N ARG A 372 -5.67 -13.08 29.81
CA ARG A 372 -6.23 -13.30 28.46
C ARG A 372 -7.71 -12.93 28.37
N GLU A 373 -8.40 -12.90 29.50
CA GLU A 373 -9.82 -12.57 29.59
C GLU A 373 -10.14 -11.89 30.92
N TRP A 374 -10.85 -10.76 30.86
CA TRP A 374 -11.30 -10.05 32.05
C TRP A 374 -12.52 -9.14 31.79
N SER A 375 -13.19 -8.76 32.88
CA SER A 375 -14.16 -7.66 32.89
C SER A 375 -13.69 -6.50 33.77
N LEU A 376 -13.92 -5.27 33.32
CA LEU A 376 -13.83 -4.06 34.14
C LEU A 376 -15.24 -3.72 34.64
N GLU A 377 -15.41 -3.61 35.95
CA GLU A 377 -16.71 -3.36 36.58
C GLU A 377 -16.65 -2.18 37.54
N GLY A 378 -17.73 -1.39 37.63
CA GLY A 378 -17.88 -0.26 38.52
C GLY A 378 -18.96 -0.46 39.58
N SER A 379 -18.75 0.10 40.78
CA SER A 379 -19.69 0.06 41.90
C SER A 379 -19.58 1.28 42.81
N ASP A 380 -20.67 1.62 43.49
CA ASP A 380 -20.70 2.62 44.57
C ASP A 380 -20.78 2.00 45.97
N ASP A 381 -21.28 0.77 46.09
CA ASP A 381 -21.60 0.11 47.37
C ASP A 381 -20.77 -1.16 47.61
N MET A 382 -19.90 -1.52 46.66
CA MET A 382 -19.12 -2.77 46.59
C MET A 382 -19.96 -4.05 46.54
N ARG A 383 -21.28 -3.94 46.40
CA ARG A 383 -22.22 -5.08 46.36
C ARG A 383 -22.83 -5.24 44.98
N SER A 384 -23.27 -4.14 44.39
CA SER A 384 -23.90 -4.05 43.08
C SER A 384 -22.87 -3.56 42.08
N TRP A 385 -22.64 -4.33 41.01
CA TRP A 385 -21.57 -4.06 40.07
C TRP A 385 -22.10 -3.97 38.64
N THR A 386 -21.69 -2.93 37.94
CA THR A 386 -22.02 -2.67 36.54
C THR A 386 -20.80 -3.00 35.70
N VAL A 387 -20.94 -3.89 34.71
CA VAL A 387 -19.88 -4.16 33.73
C VAL A 387 -19.70 -2.92 32.84
N LEU A 388 -18.49 -2.39 32.81
CA LEU A 388 -18.10 -1.24 31.97
C LEU A 388 -17.45 -1.71 30.68
N ASP A 389 -16.57 -2.71 30.78
CA ASP A 389 -15.87 -3.30 29.63
C ASP A 389 -15.63 -4.80 29.86
N SER A 390 -15.43 -5.55 28.78
CA SER A 390 -15.06 -6.96 28.80
C SER A 390 -14.14 -7.27 27.64
N ARG A 391 -13.08 -8.03 27.91
CA ARG A 391 -12.04 -8.38 26.94
C ARG A 391 -11.81 -9.88 26.96
N THR A 392 -11.63 -10.45 25.77
CA THR A 392 -11.38 -11.87 25.53
C THR A 392 -10.30 -12.01 24.46
N GLY A 393 -9.40 -12.98 24.60
CA GLY A 393 -8.41 -13.28 23.56
C GLY A 393 -7.27 -12.25 23.47
N VAL A 394 -6.95 -11.56 24.57
CA VAL A 394 -5.85 -10.59 24.57
C VAL A 394 -4.51 -11.30 24.84
N PHE A 395 -3.47 -10.86 24.13
CA PHE A 395 -2.09 -11.35 24.25
C PHE A 395 -1.11 -10.22 24.60
N PHE A 396 0.01 -10.52 25.24
CA PHE A 396 1.12 -9.58 25.40
C PHE A 396 2.35 -10.20 24.75
N THR A 397 2.86 -9.56 23.71
CA THR A 397 3.97 -10.05 22.88
C THR A 397 5.32 -9.76 23.52
N GLU A 398 5.39 -8.79 24.43
CA GLU A 398 6.61 -8.36 25.10
C GLU A 398 6.39 -8.25 26.63
N ARG A 399 7.50 -8.21 27.38
CA ARG A 399 7.47 -8.00 28.84
C ARG A 399 7.47 -6.51 29.16
N HIS A 400 6.81 -6.13 30.24
CA HIS A 400 6.55 -4.72 30.56
C HIS A 400 5.82 -3.96 29.44
N GLN A 401 5.05 -4.68 28.62
CA GLN A 401 4.34 -4.10 27.50
C GLN A 401 3.06 -3.42 27.99
N PRO A 402 2.91 -2.09 27.81
CA PRO A 402 1.64 -1.43 28.06
C PRO A 402 0.65 -1.76 26.93
N ARG A 403 -0.55 -2.24 27.29
CA ARG A 403 -1.69 -2.33 26.37
C ARG A 403 -2.85 -1.50 26.89
N GLY A 404 -3.34 -0.60 26.05
CA GLY A 404 -4.46 0.29 26.35
C GLY A 404 -5.77 -0.23 25.78
N PHE A 405 -6.87 -0.02 26.52
CA PHE A 405 -8.20 -0.51 26.20
C PHE A 405 -9.20 0.63 26.33
N THR A 406 -9.83 1.01 25.21
CA THR A 406 -10.84 2.07 25.13
C THR A 406 -12.23 1.47 25.00
N PHE A 407 -13.24 2.07 25.64
CA PHE A 407 -14.64 1.65 25.56
C PHE A 407 -15.60 2.84 25.64
N LEU A 408 -16.82 2.63 25.15
CA LEU A 408 -17.87 3.66 25.11
C LEU A 408 -18.60 3.78 26.46
N GLY A 409 -18.53 4.98 27.05
CA GLY A 409 -19.46 5.42 28.10
C GLY A 409 -19.38 4.65 29.44
N GLY A 410 -20.22 5.07 30.39
CA GLY A 410 -20.30 4.50 31.74
C GLY A 410 -20.55 5.56 32.82
N PRO A 411 -21.36 5.27 33.86
CA PRO A 411 -21.50 6.15 35.03
C PRO A 411 -20.17 6.37 35.76
N ALA A 412 -20.07 7.46 36.52
CA ALA A 412 -18.94 7.65 37.43
C ALA A 412 -19.11 6.80 38.70
N PHE A 413 -18.12 5.97 39.00
CA PHE A 413 -18.13 5.05 40.15
C PHE A 413 -17.01 5.36 41.15
N ARG A 414 -17.25 5.01 42.41
CA ARG A 414 -16.25 5.14 43.48
C ARG A 414 -15.31 3.92 43.57
N HIS A 415 -15.77 2.75 43.14
CA HIS A 415 -15.03 1.51 43.17
C HIS A 415 -14.99 0.90 41.78
N LEU A 416 -13.80 0.49 41.33
CA LEU A 416 -13.61 -0.29 40.12
C LEU A 416 -13.01 -1.65 40.47
N ARG A 417 -13.34 -2.69 39.71
CA ARG A 417 -12.59 -3.94 39.78
C ARG A 417 -12.29 -4.51 38.41
N VAL A 418 -11.12 -5.14 38.31
CA VAL A 418 -10.72 -5.97 37.17
C VAL A 418 -10.90 -7.42 37.61
N ARG A 419 -11.86 -8.13 37.02
CA ARG A 419 -12.07 -9.55 37.26
C ARG A 419 -11.46 -10.35 36.12
N ILE A 420 -10.37 -11.05 36.41
CA ILE A 420 -9.66 -11.88 35.45
C ILE A 420 -10.26 -13.29 35.49
N SER A 421 -10.80 -13.75 34.36
CA SER A 421 -11.48 -15.05 34.23
C SER A 421 -10.61 -16.12 33.58
N ARG A 422 -9.56 -15.72 32.84
CA ARG A 422 -8.64 -16.64 32.14
C ARG A 422 -7.24 -16.05 31.95
N THR A 423 -6.22 -16.90 32.09
CA THR A 423 -4.83 -16.65 31.66
C THR A 423 -4.36 -17.77 30.71
N GLY A 424 -3.11 -17.71 30.24
CA GLY A 424 -2.50 -18.77 29.44
C GLY A 424 -2.04 -19.99 30.27
N GLY A 425 -2.06 -19.90 31.60
CA GLY A 425 -1.57 -20.93 32.51
C GLY A 425 -2.41 -21.03 33.79
N HIS A 426 -1.77 -21.37 34.91
CA HIS A 426 -2.44 -21.58 36.21
C HIS A 426 -2.28 -20.45 37.21
N GLU A 427 -1.61 -19.37 36.82
CA GLU A 427 -1.28 -18.22 37.66
C GLU A 427 -1.59 -16.93 36.86
N VAL A 428 -1.60 -15.79 37.54
CA VAL A 428 -1.83 -14.48 36.90
C VAL A 428 -0.93 -13.40 37.47
N GLN A 429 -0.40 -12.53 36.61
CA GLN A 429 0.44 -11.41 37.02
C GLN A 429 0.24 -10.15 36.16
N LEU A 430 0.51 -9.00 36.77
CA LEU A 430 0.55 -7.69 36.12
C LEU A 430 1.62 -6.82 36.80
N ALA A 431 2.27 -5.95 36.02
CA ALA A 431 3.19 -4.97 36.56
C ALA A 431 2.49 -3.67 36.97
N GLN A 432 1.48 -3.24 36.21
CA GLN A 432 0.81 -1.96 36.45
C GLN A 432 -0.62 -1.93 35.89
N VAL A 433 -1.50 -1.14 36.52
CA VAL A 433 -2.83 -0.78 36.03
C VAL A 433 -3.02 0.74 36.09
N ARG A 434 -3.42 1.36 34.99
CA ARG A 434 -3.71 2.81 34.92
C ARG A 434 -5.11 3.09 34.38
N PHE A 435 -5.74 4.16 34.86
CA PHE A 435 -7.11 4.56 34.51
C PHE A 435 -7.19 6.01 34.04
N PHE A 436 -7.95 6.25 32.98
CA PHE A 436 -8.07 7.55 32.31
C PHE A 436 -9.53 7.90 31.99
N GLU A 437 -9.85 9.19 32.03
CA GLU A 437 -11.18 9.72 31.69
C GLU A 437 -11.52 9.57 30.20
N ALA A 438 -10.50 9.58 29.34
CA ALA A 438 -10.61 9.34 27.88
C ALA A 438 -9.28 8.87 27.27
N ALA A 439 -9.35 8.19 26.12
CA ALA A 439 -8.17 7.96 25.29
C ALA A 439 -7.75 9.24 24.54
N SER A 440 -6.49 9.32 24.12
CA SER A 440 -6.00 10.43 23.31
C SER A 440 -6.31 10.21 21.82
N PRO A 441 -6.67 11.28 21.08
CA PRO A 441 -6.88 11.18 19.64
C PRO A 441 -5.56 10.89 18.91
N ALA A 442 -5.66 10.31 17.72
CA ALA A 442 -4.51 10.09 16.83
C ALA A 442 -3.76 11.40 16.51
N LEU A 443 -2.44 11.31 16.40
CA LEU A 443 -1.52 12.42 16.13
C LEU A 443 -1.55 12.88 14.67
N GLY A 444 -2.10 12.06 13.78
CA GLY A 444 -2.22 12.31 12.35
C GLY A 444 -2.35 11.01 11.58
N PHE A 445 -2.27 11.07 10.26
CA PHE A 445 -2.34 9.88 9.40
C PHE A 445 -1.51 10.05 8.12
N THR A 446 -1.27 8.93 7.45
CA THR A 446 -0.77 8.83 6.07
C THR A 446 -1.58 7.77 5.33
N GLY A 447 -1.70 7.91 4.02
CA GLY A 447 -2.52 7.04 3.21
C GLY A 447 -2.64 7.53 1.77
N PHE A 448 -3.69 7.08 1.10
CA PHE A 448 -4.06 7.56 -0.23
C PHE A 448 -5.55 7.90 -0.28
N TYR A 449 -5.90 8.70 -1.29
CA TYR A 449 -7.27 9.04 -1.62
C TYR A 449 -7.41 8.96 -3.14
N GLN A 450 -8.57 8.57 -3.62
CA GLN A 450 -8.82 8.41 -5.05
C GLN A 450 -10.22 8.88 -5.39
N ARG A 451 -10.32 9.71 -6.43
CA ARG A 451 -11.59 10.11 -7.03
C ARG A 451 -11.97 9.15 -8.16
N PRO A 452 -13.26 9.03 -8.50
CA PRO A 452 -13.69 8.19 -9.62
C PRO A 452 -12.97 8.57 -10.92
N GLY A 453 -12.36 7.59 -11.58
CA GLY A 453 -11.64 7.79 -12.85
C GLY A 453 -10.25 8.45 -12.73
N GLU A 454 -9.79 8.76 -11.52
CA GLU A 454 -8.43 9.27 -11.26
C GLU A 454 -7.55 8.16 -10.66
N GLY A 455 -6.22 8.30 -10.81
CA GLY A 455 -5.27 7.47 -10.07
C GLY A 455 -5.22 7.85 -8.59
N PRO A 456 -4.79 6.95 -7.69
CA PRO A 456 -4.67 7.26 -6.28
C PRO A 456 -3.61 8.36 -6.06
N ILE A 457 -3.95 9.32 -5.20
CA ILE A 457 -3.06 10.41 -4.79
C ILE A 457 -2.67 10.24 -3.32
N GLY A 458 -1.50 10.73 -2.94
CA GLY A 458 -1.07 10.70 -1.54
C GLY A 458 -2.04 11.50 -0.66
N TYR A 459 -2.33 11.00 0.54
CA TYR A 459 -3.23 11.66 1.48
C TYR A 459 -2.65 11.62 2.88
N ARG A 460 -2.54 12.78 3.54
CA ARG A 460 -1.99 12.86 4.90
C ARG A 460 -2.75 13.86 5.75
N GLY A 461 -2.71 13.64 7.06
CA GLY A 461 -3.34 14.53 8.03
C GLY A 461 -2.48 14.77 9.26
N THR A 462 -2.64 15.96 9.82
CA THR A 462 -2.10 16.34 11.13
C THR A 462 -3.24 16.67 12.07
N ALA A 463 -3.14 16.26 13.33
CA ALA A 463 -4.21 16.45 14.30
C ALA A 463 -4.60 17.93 14.43
N ALA A 464 -5.90 18.21 14.44
CA ALA A 464 -6.46 19.52 14.66
C ALA A 464 -6.97 19.63 16.11
N GLU A 465 -6.31 20.43 16.95
CA GLU A 465 -6.73 20.63 18.33
C GLU A 465 -7.94 21.56 18.46
N THR A 466 -8.91 21.19 19.29
CA THR A 466 -9.98 22.09 19.71
C THR A 466 -9.51 23.06 20.81
N ALA A 467 -10.25 24.15 21.01
CA ALA A 467 -9.99 25.09 22.11
C ALA A 467 -10.11 24.42 23.50
N ALA A 468 -10.89 23.34 23.63
CA ALA A 468 -11.02 22.56 24.85
C ALA A 468 -9.79 21.64 25.08
N ASP A 469 -9.18 21.12 24.02
CA ASP A 469 -7.98 20.28 24.08
C ASP A 469 -6.76 21.06 24.60
N ARG A 470 -6.61 22.32 24.14
CA ARG A 470 -5.58 23.24 24.62
C ARG A 470 -5.70 23.59 26.10
N ALA A 471 -6.93 23.64 26.64
CA ALA A 471 -7.16 23.93 28.05
C ALA A 471 -6.80 22.74 28.96
N ALA A 472 -6.94 21.50 28.48
CA ALA A 472 -6.57 20.29 29.23
C ALA A 472 -5.04 20.03 29.23
N GLY A 473 -4.33 20.33 28.13
CA GLY A 473 -2.87 20.16 28.02
C GLY A 473 -2.07 21.10 28.92
N ALA A 474 -2.52 22.35 29.09
CA ALA A 474 -1.85 23.34 29.96
C ALA A 474 -1.79 22.95 31.45
N SER A 475 -2.64 22.00 31.88
CA SER A 475 -2.62 21.44 33.24
C SER A 475 -1.55 20.37 33.45
N SER A 476 -1.07 19.73 32.37
CA SER A 476 -0.11 18.61 32.39
C SER A 476 1.34 19.12 32.46
N ASP A 477 1.66 20.16 31.69
CA ASP A 477 3.03 20.69 31.60
C ASP A 477 3.54 21.33 32.90
N ALA A 478 2.65 21.69 33.83
CA ALA A 478 3.03 22.21 35.14
C ALA A 478 3.63 21.13 36.08
N VAL A 479 3.44 19.84 35.78
CA VAL A 479 3.92 18.73 36.62
C VAL A 479 5.25 18.14 36.09
N GLN A 480 5.52 18.23 34.78
CA GLN A 480 6.74 17.68 34.17
C GLN A 480 8.00 18.54 34.42
N GLY A 481 7.85 19.81 34.79
CA GLY A 481 8.96 20.76 34.96
C GLY A 481 9.82 20.60 36.22
N ALA A 482 9.55 19.62 37.09
CA ALA A 482 10.19 19.51 38.41
C ALA A 482 11.37 18.52 38.50
N PHE A 483 11.70 17.77 37.44
CA PHE A 483 12.82 16.82 37.46
C PHE A 483 13.81 17.04 36.33
N THR A 484 14.47 18.20 36.32
CA THR A 484 15.79 18.35 35.69
C THR A 484 16.73 19.05 36.65
N GLY A 485 17.67 18.29 37.22
CA GLY A 485 18.64 18.84 38.16
C GLY A 485 19.68 17.84 38.66
N LEU A 486 20.75 17.69 37.87
CA LEU A 486 22.17 17.41 38.24
C LEU A 486 22.79 16.04 37.83
N PRO A 487 24.14 16.00 37.58
CA PRO A 487 24.79 15.08 36.62
C PRO A 487 25.87 14.13 37.21
N MET A 488 26.42 13.26 36.33
CA MET A 488 27.78 12.61 36.30
C MET A 488 27.91 11.08 36.48
N SER A 489 28.19 10.38 35.36
CA SER A 489 29.33 9.45 35.03
C SER A 489 29.78 8.25 35.91
N PRO A 490 30.52 7.26 35.33
CA PRO A 490 30.27 5.81 35.48
C PRO A 490 31.35 5.02 36.26
N PHE A 491 31.07 3.75 36.63
CA PHE A 491 32.09 2.76 37.06
C PHE A 491 31.71 1.30 36.70
N VAL A 492 32.76 0.48 36.56
CA VAL A 492 32.88 -0.80 35.81
C VAL A 492 33.10 -2.02 36.73
N HIS A 493 32.86 -3.23 36.19
CA HIS A 493 33.35 -4.60 36.56
C HIS A 493 32.59 -5.34 37.68
N ARG A 494 32.40 -6.69 37.69
CA ARG A 494 33.14 -7.81 37.04
C ARG A 494 32.35 -9.15 37.12
N THR A 495 32.30 -9.87 36.00
CA THR A 495 32.52 -11.32 35.72
C THR A 495 32.14 -12.48 36.68
N ALA A 496 31.71 -13.57 35.99
CA ALA A 496 32.03 -15.01 36.16
C ALA A 496 31.14 -15.85 37.11
N SER A 497 30.84 -17.12 36.88
CA SER A 497 30.93 -18.08 35.75
C SER A 497 30.39 -19.43 36.29
N ALA A 498 29.84 -20.25 35.39
CA ALA A 498 29.82 -21.72 35.37
C ALA A 498 29.04 -22.55 36.41
N ALA A 499 28.26 -23.51 35.90
CA ALA A 499 28.35 -24.91 36.34
C ALA A 499 27.78 -25.87 35.28
N THR A 500 28.45 -27.01 35.16
CA THR A 500 28.38 -28.04 34.11
C THR A 500 27.72 -29.32 34.67
N ALA A 501 26.78 -29.93 33.92
CA ALA A 501 26.44 -31.38 33.76
C ALA A 501 26.26 -32.26 35.05
N PRO A 502 25.90 -33.59 35.02
CA PRO A 502 25.73 -34.52 33.88
C PRO A 502 24.54 -35.55 33.92
N THR A 503 24.18 -36.04 32.73
CA THR A 503 24.05 -37.45 32.24
C THR A 503 23.29 -38.57 32.98
N ALA A 504 22.40 -39.28 32.26
CA ALA A 504 22.35 -40.75 31.98
C ALA A 504 20.91 -41.18 31.56
N ALA A 505 20.60 -41.56 30.30
CA ALA A 505 20.83 -42.83 29.58
C ALA A 505 20.11 -44.06 30.20
N VAL A 506 19.22 -44.80 29.50
CA VAL A 506 19.42 -46.08 28.73
C VAL A 506 18.01 -46.81 28.74
N PRO A 507 17.56 -47.78 27.88
CA PRO A 507 17.61 -48.01 26.40
C PRO A 507 16.32 -48.65 25.75
N ALA A 508 16.36 -48.78 24.40
CA ALA A 508 15.98 -49.90 23.49
C ALA A 508 14.60 -50.64 23.47
N LEU A 509 13.87 -50.49 22.32
CA LEU A 509 13.47 -51.47 21.26
C LEU A 509 13.07 -52.93 21.62
N PRO A 510 12.29 -53.73 20.79
CA PRO A 510 12.03 -53.62 19.33
C PRO A 510 10.63 -54.10 18.77
N ALA A 511 10.51 -54.07 17.42
CA ALA A 511 9.82 -55.03 16.50
C ALA A 511 8.26 -55.02 16.37
N GLN A 512 7.59 -55.27 15.24
CA GLN A 512 7.83 -55.30 13.77
C GLN A 512 6.42 -55.45 13.08
N PRO A 513 6.27 -55.57 11.75
CA PRO A 513 5.22 -54.90 10.94
C PRO A 513 4.09 -55.83 10.43
N LEU A 514 3.09 -55.27 9.74
CA LEU A 514 2.21 -56.02 8.82
C LEU A 514 1.87 -55.21 7.56
N THR A 515 1.80 -55.95 6.47
CA THR A 515 1.89 -55.60 5.04
C THR A 515 0.55 -55.41 4.34
N ALA A 516 0.58 -54.54 3.31
CA ALA A 516 -0.04 -54.55 1.97
C ALA A 516 -1.40 -55.21 1.70
N ALA A 517 -2.25 -54.51 0.94
CA ALA A 517 -3.08 -55.09 -0.12
C ALA A 517 -3.40 -54.04 -1.20
N ALA A 518 -3.25 -54.44 -2.46
CA ALA A 518 -3.37 -53.64 -3.67
C ALA A 518 -4.74 -53.81 -4.37
N ALA A 519 -4.92 -52.97 -5.40
CA ALA A 519 -5.65 -53.19 -6.67
C ALA A 519 -6.98 -52.43 -6.84
N VAL A 520 -7.11 -51.65 -7.93
CA VAL A 520 -7.66 -52.06 -9.26
C VAL A 520 -7.88 -50.80 -10.11
N VAL A 521 -7.42 -50.84 -11.36
CA VAL A 521 -7.71 -49.88 -12.46
C VAL A 521 -8.78 -50.47 -13.38
N PRO A 522 -9.63 -49.64 -14.02
CA PRO A 522 -9.92 -49.90 -15.43
C PRO A 522 -9.97 -48.65 -16.34
N ALA A 523 -9.17 -48.76 -17.42
CA ALA A 523 -9.44 -48.52 -18.85
C ALA A 523 -10.04 -47.20 -19.40
N ALA A 524 -9.38 -46.76 -20.47
CA ALA A 524 -9.50 -45.50 -21.23
C ALA A 524 -10.57 -45.46 -22.35
N ALA A 525 -10.83 -44.24 -22.83
CA ALA A 525 -11.53 -43.89 -24.08
C ALA A 525 -10.78 -42.72 -24.81
N PRO A 526 -11.01 -42.48 -26.12
CA PRO A 526 -9.94 -42.23 -27.11
C PRO A 526 -9.62 -40.75 -27.47
N ALA A 527 -8.49 -40.59 -28.16
CA ALA A 527 -7.78 -39.35 -28.51
C ALA A 527 -8.40 -38.49 -29.63
N VAL A 528 -8.12 -37.18 -29.55
CA VAL A 528 -8.35 -36.10 -30.55
C VAL A 528 -6.97 -35.49 -30.89
N PRO A 529 -6.67 -35.09 -32.15
CA PRO A 529 -5.30 -34.89 -32.62
C PRO A 529 -4.69 -33.54 -32.19
N ALA A 530 -3.35 -33.57 -32.10
CA ALA A 530 -2.47 -32.56 -31.51
C ALA A 530 -2.52 -31.18 -32.19
N ALA A 531 -2.69 -30.15 -31.36
CA ALA A 531 -2.24 -28.79 -31.64
C ALA A 531 -0.72 -28.68 -31.37
N GLU A 532 -0.06 -27.85 -32.17
CA GLU A 532 1.39 -27.60 -32.13
C GLU A 532 1.88 -27.27 -30.70
N SER A 533 2.93 -27.97 -30.29
CA SER A 533 3.57 -27.84 -28.98
C SER A 533 4.14 -26.43 -28.77
N ALA A 534 3.68 -25.77 -27.70
CA ALA A 534 4.41 -24.69 -27.06
C ALA A 534 5.85 -25.12 -26.73
N PRO A 535 6.83 -24.20 -26.68
CA PRO A 535 8.20 -24.54 -26.30
C PRO A 535 8.20 -25.17 -24.91
N ALA A 536 8.81 -26.34 -24.78
CA ALA A 536 8.98 -27.02 -23.50
C ALA A 536 9.75 -26.11 -22.54
N GLY A 537 9.16 -25.80 -21.37
CA GLY A 537 9.85 -25.13 -20.27
C GLY A 537 11.11 -25.89 -19.84
N PRO A 538 11.98 -25.28 -19.02
CA PRO A 538 13.23 -25.90 -18.60
C PRO A 538 12.95 -27.28 -17.97
N ALA A 539 13.64 -28.30 -18.47
CA ALA A 539 13.51 -29.66 -17.96
C ALA A 539 13.97 -29.70 -16.48
N THR A 540 13.23 -30.42 -15.64
CA THR A 540 13.57 -30.60 -14.21
C THR A 540 14.99 -31.14 -14.08
N ASP A 541 15.86 -30.49 -13.30
CA ASP A 541 17.21 -31.01 -13.02
C ASP A 541 17.06 -32.38 -12.35
N PRO A 542 17.50 -33.48 -13.01
CA PRO A 542 17.27 -34.83 -12.51
C PRO A 542 17.95 -35.07 -11.15
N ARG A 543 18.95 -34.27 -10.76
CA ARG A 543 19.59 -34.34 -9.44
C ARG A 543 18.62 -33.97 -8.32
N LEU A 544 17.69 -33.04 -8.58
CA LEU A 544 16.73 -32.51 -7.60
C LEU A 544 15.49 -33.42 -7.42
N THR A 545 15.65 -34.71 -7.70
CA THR A 545 14.69 -35.76 -7.35
C THR A 545 15.23 -36.71 -6.27
N THR A 546 16.47 -36.47 -5.80
CA THR A 546 17.16 -37.29 -4.80
C THR A 546 17.59 -36.45 -3.61
N VAL A 547 17.68 -37.05 -2.43
CA VAL A 547 18.09 -36.36 -1.19
C VAL A 547 19.54 -35.89 -1.30
N GLU A 548 20.42 -36.71 -1.86
CA GLU A 548 21.82 -36.38 -2.07
C GLU A 548 21.99 -35.22 -3.05
N GLY A 549 21.20 -35.20 -4.13
CA GLY A 549 21.23 -34.11 -5.10
C GLY A 549 20.71 -32.79 -4.52
N TRP A 550 19.61 -32.81 -3.76
CA TRP A 550 19.14 -31.64 -3.02
C TRP A 550 20.16 -31.13 -2.01
N ARG A 551 20.78 -32.02 -1.22
CA ARG A 551 21.82 -31.62 -0.26
C ARG A 551 23.01 -30.97 -0.93
N ALA A 552 23.46 -31.49 -2.07
CA ALA A 552 24.54 -30.87 -2.84
C ALA A 552 24.15 -29.48 -3.35
N PHE A 553 22.97 -29.35 -3.97
CA PHE A 553 22.48 -28.08 -4.50
C PHE A 553 22.31 -27.01 -3.41
N LEU A 554 21.69 -27.37 -2.29
CA LEU A 554 21.43 -26.49 -1.16
C LEU A 554 22.71 -26.09 -0.40
N ALA A 555 23.72 -26.96 -0.38
CA ALA A 555 25.03 -26.63 0.15
C ALA A 555 25.76 -25.62 -0.76
N GLU A 556 25.70 -25.80 -2.08
CA GLU A 556 26.22 -24.82 -3.03
C GLU A 556 25.51 -23.48 -2.88
N TYR A 557 24.18 -23.48 -2.82
CA TYR A 557 23.39 -22.27 -2.60
C TYR A 557 23.74 -21.58 -1.27
N SER A 558 23.85 -22.34 -0.18
CA SER A 558 24.24 -21.79 1.14
C SER A 558 25.61 -21.12 1.09
N ALA A 559 26.59 -21.76 0.44
CA ALA A 559 27.93 -21.22 0.29
C ALA A 559 27.95 -19.94 -0.56
N ASP A 560 27.18 -19.91 -1.63
CA ASP A 560 27.04 -18.73 -2.49
C ASP A 560 26.34 -17.58 -1.76
N PHE A 561 25.18 -17.84 -1.16
CA PHE A 561 24.41 -16.86 -0.38
C PHE A 561 25.25 -16.26 0.76
N LEU A 562 25.87 -17.09 1.61
CA LEU A 562 26.70 -16.62 2.73
C LEU A 562 27.94 -15.83 2.28
N ARG A 563 28.35 -15.97 1.02
CA ARG A 563 29.46 -15.21 0.44
C ARG A 563 29.00 -13.87 -0.14
N VAL A 564 27.85 -13.82 -0.82
CA VAL A 564 27.44 -12.64 -1.61
C VAL A 564 26.34 -11.80 -0.97
N ALA A 565 25.43 -12.39 -0.19
CA ALA A 565 24.30 -11.70 0.42
C ALA A 565 24.77 -10.65 1.44
N ASP A 566 24.03 -9.55 1.61
CA ASP A 566 24.37 -8.46 2.53
C ASP A 566 23.67 -8.62 3.88
N GLU A 567 23.83 -7.63 4.77
CA GLU A 567 23.21 -7.67 6.10
C GLU A 567 21.68 -7.62 6.05
N ASN A 568 21.09 -6.95 5.05
CA ASN A 568 19.64 -6.83 4.91
C ASN A 568 19.03 -8.14 4.41
N GLU A 569 19.75 -8.92 3.61
CA GLU A 569 19.31 -10.22 3.09
C GLU A 569 19.51 -11.35 4.12
N ARG A 570 20.47 -11.20 5.04
CA ARG A 570 20.77 -12.20 6.08
C ARG A 570 19.88 -12.10 7.33
N PHE A 571 18.83 -11.28 7.30
CA PHE A 571 18.05 -10.91 8.49
C PHE A 571 17.42 -12.09 9.26
N ASN A 572 17.16 -13.21 8.59
CA ASN A 572 16.60 -14.44 9.18
C ASN A 572 17.62 -15.59 9.26
N ILE A 573 18.91 -15.33 9.00
CA ILE A 573 19.98 -16.32 9.11
C ILE A 573 20.66 -16.16 10.47
N THR A 574 20.64 -17.23 11.27
CA THR A 574 21.30 -17.22 12.58
C THR A 574 22.82 -17.32 12.46
N ASP A 575 23.54 -16.80 13.46
CA ASP A 575 25.01 -16.94 13.56
C ASP A 575 25.44 -18.42 13.53
N GLU A 576 24.62 -19.31 14.09
CA GLU A 576 24.88 -20.76 14.11
C GLU A 576 24.77 -21.39 12.72
N GLN A 577 23.75 -21.05 11.94
CA GLN A 577 23.59 -21.51 10.55
C GLN A 577 24.72 -20.96 9.67
N ALA A 578 25.05 -19.68 9.81
CA ALA A 578 26.17 -19.06 9.10
C ALA A 578 27.51 -19.75 9.43
N ALA A 579 27.76 -20.08 10.70
CA ALA A 579 28.97 -20.77 11.13
C ALA A 579 29.06 -22.22 10.61
N ARG A 580 27.93 -22.89 10.45
CA ARG A 580 27.85 -24.27 9.91
C ARG A 580 27.89 -24.31 8.37
N GLY A 581 27.64 -23.18 7.70
CA GLY A 581 27.60 -23.10 6.24
C GLY A 581 26.37 -23.75 5.62
N TRP A 582 25.27 -23.87 6.38
CA TRP A 582 24.03 -24.52 5.96
C TRP A 582 22.83 -23.68 6.42
N LEU A 583 22.05 -23.17 5.47
CA LEU A 583 20.90 -22.30 5.75
C LEU A 583 19.64 -23.07 6.13
N GLY A 584 19.56 -24.34 5.74
CA GLY A 584 18.42 -25.21 6.04
C GLY A 584 18.44 -25.80 7.44
N PHE A 585 17.58 -26.79 7.62
CA PHE A 585 17.46 -27.60 8.83
C PHE A 585 17.92 -29.03 8.58
N GLU A 586 17.83 -29.88 9.61
CA GLU A 586 17.92 -31.32 9.39
C GLU A 586 16.76 -31.79 8.50
N GLY A 587 17.02 -32.80 7.68
CA GLY A 587 15.99 -33.34 6.78
C GLY A 587 14.87 -34.04 7.55
N ALA A 588 13.65 -33.91 7.05
CA ALA A 588 12.47 -34.58 7.59
C ALA A 588 12.67 -36.09 7.52
N SER A 589 12.30 -36.80 8.58
CA SER A 589 12.40 -38.25 8.55
C SER A 589 11.37 -38.85 7.58
N GLU A 590 11.65 -40.04 7.05
CA GLU A 590 10.69 -40.79 6.23
C GLU A 590 9.34 -40.99 6.96
N ALA A 591 9.35 -41.06 8.30
CA ALA A 591 8.13 -41.16 9.10
C ALA A 591 7.33 -39.84 9.12
N ASP A 592 8.01 -38.69 9.16
CA ASP A 592 7.36 -37.37 9.13
C ASP A 592 6.79 -37.08 7.75
N ILE A 593 7.53 -37.39 6.68
CA ILE A 593 7.07 -37.27 5.30
C ILE A 593 5.88 -38.22 5.05
N ALA A 594 5.96 -39.47 5.49
CA ALA A 594 4.83 -40.40 5.38
C ALA A 594 3.63 -40.00 6.25
N ALA A 595 3.84 -39.24 7.33
CA ALA A 595 2.76 -38.65 8.11
C ALA A 595 2.10 -37.49 7.38
N LEU A 596 2.90 -36.63 6.74
CA LEU A 596 2.41 -35.55 5.87
C LEU A 596 1.61 -36.12 4.68
N GLU A 597 2.13 -37.09 3.94
CA GLU A 597 1.42 -37.72 2.80
C GLU A 597 0.10 -38.36 3.24
N ARG A 598 0.07 -39.01 4.42
CA ARG A 598 -1.17 -39.54 4.99
C ARG A 598 -2.16 -38.45 5.39
N ARG A 599 -1.68 -37.32 5.89
CA ARG A 599 -2.51 -36.15 6.26
C ARG A 599 -3.12 -35.53 5.00
N LEU A 600 -2.33 -35.32 3.96
CA LEU A 600 -2.77 -34.75 2.68
C LEU A 600 -3.65 -35.73 1.87
N GLY A 601 -3.54 -37.04 2.14
CA GLY A 601 -4.26 -38.08 1.41
C GLY A 601 -3.68 -38.39 0.03
N THR A 602 -2.46 -37.93 -0.25
CA THR A 602 -1.76 -38.11 -1.53
C THR A 602 -0.24 -38.16 -1.31
N ALA A 603 0.47 -38.80 -2.25
CA ALA A 603 1.94 -38.78 -2.25
C ALA A 603 2.44 -37.42 -2.76
N LEU A 604 3.51 -36.91 -2.15
CA LEU A 604 4.12 -35.65 -2.58
C LEU A 604 4.85 -35.82 -3.93
N PRO A 605 4.96 -34.76 -4.74
CA PRO A 605 5.73 -34.81 -5.97
C PRO A 605 7.21 -35.13 -5.66
N PRO A 606 7.89 -35.95 -6.48
CA PRO A 606 9.21 -36.51 -6.15
C PRO A 606 10.25 -35.47 -5.73
N SER A 607 10.33 -34.34 -6.44
CA SER A 607 11.28 -33.27 -6.15
C SER A 607 11.03 -32.62 -4.79
N TYR A 608 9.79 -32.28 -4.45
CA TYR A 608 9.45 -31.67 -3.16
C TYR A 608 9.61 -32.66 -1.99
N ARG A 609 9.24 -33.92 -2.21
CA ARG A 609 9.46 -35.00 -1.22
C ARG A 609 10.94 -35.15 -0.89
N ALA A 610 11.80 -35.15 -1.90
CA ALA A 610 13.24 -35.25 -1.73
C ALA A 610 13.85 -33.99 -1.10
N PHE A 611 13.29 -32.80 -1.36
CA PHE A 611 13.65 -31.55 -0.69
C PHE A 611 13.40 -31.63 0.82
N LEU A 612 12.20 -32.02 1.26
CA LEU A 612 11.88 -32.17 2.68
C LEU A 612 12.81 -33.17 3.38
N ALA A 613 13.13 -34.29 2.72
CA ALA A 613 14.09 -35.26 3.23
C ALA A 613 15.55 -34.75 3.28
N ALA A 614 15.88 -33.72 2.50
CA ALA A 614 17.19 -33.06 2.52
C ALA A 614 17.25 -31.95 3.58
N SER A 615 16.15 -31.21 3.78
CA SER A 615 15.97 -30.12 4.74
C SER A 615 14.49 -29.96 5.09
N ASP A 616 14.14 -30.06 6.37
CA ASP A 616 12.77 -29.86 6.84
C ASP A 616 12.45 -28.38 7.01
N GLY A 617 12.05 -27.72 5.92
CA GLY A 617 11.98 -26.26 5.83
C GLY A 617 13.30 -25.63 5.40
N TRP A 618 13.30 -24.33 5.14
CA TRP A 618 14.48 -23.60 4.63
C TRP A 618 14.34 -22.10 4.84
N HIS A 619 15.45 -21.41 5.09
CA HIS A 619 15.51 -19.94 5.11
C HIS A 619 16.21 -19.37 3.88
N GLN A 620 15.64 -18.30 3.33
CA GLN A 620 16.14 -17.59 2.15
C GLN A 620 16.31 -18.54 0.97
N LEU A 621 15.20 -18.99 0.39
CA LEU A 621 15.23 -19.79 -0.85
C LEU A 621 15.14 -18.90 -2.10
N GLY A 622 14.98 -17.59 -1.91
CA GLY A 622 14.82 -16.59 -2.96
C GLY A 622 14.96 -15.16 -2.47
N SER A 623 14.88 -14.18 -3.36
CA SER A 623 14.92 -12.75 -2.96
C SER A 623 13.63 -12.30 -2.30
N SER A 624 12.53 -12.95 -2.66
CA SER A 624 11.19 -12.67 -2.14
C SER A 624 10.64 -13.83 -1.32
N MET A 625 11.38 -14.94 -1.20
CA MET A 625 10.97 -16.13 -0.45
C MET A 625 11.91 -16.42 0.72
N TRP A 626 11.45 -16.10 1.93
CA TRP A 626 12.28 -16.03 3.13
C TRP A 626 12.20 -17.29 3.99
N GLU A 627 11.05 -17.95 4.05
CA GLU A 627 10.88 -19.16 4.87
C GLU A 627 9.98 -20.19 4.19
N MET A 628 10.45 -21.44 4.13
CA MET A 628 9.70 -22.60 3.67
C MET A 628 9.15 -23.39 4.86
N ARG A 629 7.93 -23.90 4.73
CA ARG A 629 7.29 -24.71 5.77
C ARG A 629 8.02 -26.05 5.97
N THR A 630 8.00 -26.51 7.21
CA THR A 630 8.40 -27.88 7.58
C THR A 630 7.33 -28.89 7.17
N ALA A 631 7.66 -30.17 7.08
CA ALA A 631 6.74 -31.26 6.80
C ALA A 631 5.57 -31.32 7.82
N GLY A 632 5.77 -30.83 9.04
CA GLY A 632 4.73 -30.68 10.05
C GLY A 632 3.75 -29.52 9.78
N GLU A 633 4.16 -28.52 9.02
CA GLU A 633 3.42 -27.27 8.81
C GLU A 633 2.81 -27.13 7.40
N VAL A 634 3.33 -27.89 6.44
CA VAL A 634 2.78 -27.96 5.07
C VAL A 634 1.37 -28.49 5.11
N ASP A 635 0.45 -27.78 4.47
CA ASP A 635 -0.93 -28.20 4.29
C ASP A 635 -1.51 -27.62 3.00
N TRP A 636 -2.72 -28.04 2.63
CA TRP A 636 -3.46 -27.40 1.54
C TRP A 636 -3.62 -25.92 1.82
N PHE A 637 -3.48 -25.04 0.82
CA PHE A 637 -3.47 -23.60 1.06
C PHE A 637 -4.73 -23.15 1.81
N ARG A 638 -5.91 -23.60 1.38
CA ARG A 638 -7.19 -23.34 2.10
C ARG A 638 -7.17 -23.69 3.59
N ASP A 639 -6.37 -24.67 4.00
CA ASP A 639 -6.28 -25.17 5.36
C ASP A 639 -5.08 -24.54 6.12
N ALA A 640 -4.04 -24.14 5.40
CA ALA A 640 -2.80 -23.57 5.94
C ALA A 640 -2.82 -22.05 6.12
N ASP A 641 -3.65 -21.34 5.34
CA ASP A 641 -3.82 -19.89 5.33
C ASP A 641 -5.21 -19.55 4.74
N GLU A 642 -6.24 -19.91 5.51
CA GLU A 642 -7.67 -19.74 5.18
C GLU A 642 -8.01 -18.27 4.90
N GLU A 643 -7.44 -17.34 5.67
CA GLU A 643 -7.62 -15.90 5.53
C GLU A 643 -7.19 -15.39 4.14
N THR A 644 -6.02 -15.81 3.68
CA THR A 644 -5.53 -15.39 2.36
C THR A 644 -6.31 -16.09 1.25
N CYS A 645 -6.71 -17.35 1.42
CA CYS A 645 -7.55 -18.06 0.44
C CYS A 645 -8.92 -17.40 0.24
N GLU A 646 -9.54 -16.88 1.29
CA GLU A 646 -10.82 -16.16 1.21
C GLU A 646 -10.70 -14.86 0.42
N VAL A 647 -9.64 -14.08 0.68
CA VAL A 647 -9.36 -12.84 -0.04
C VAL A 647 -9.13 -13.10 -1.53
N LEU A 648 -8.38 -14.15 -1.86
CA LEU A 648 -8.09 -14.51 -3.25
C LEU A 648 -9.29 -15.10 -3.99
N GLY A 649 -10.25 -15.66 -3.26
CA GLY A 649 -11.48 -16.22 -3.81
C GLY A 649 -12.48 -15.20 -4.36
N GLU A 650 -12.36 -13.92 -3.99
CA GLU A 650 -13.30 -12.86 -4.41
C GLU A 650 -12.85 -12.10 -5.67
N GLU A 651 -11.58 -12.24 -6.07
CA GLU A 651 -10.95 -11.42 -7.11
C GLU A 651 -10.86 -12.11 -8.48
N ASP A 652 -10.67 -13.44 -8.52
CA ASP A 652 -10.45 -14.22 -9.75
C ASP A 652 -10.84 -15.71 -9.58
N ASP A 653 -11.78 -16.19 -10.40
CA ASP A 653 -12.29 -17.58 -10.35
C ASP A 653 -11.20 -18.65 -10.64
N GLU A 654 -10.22 -18.35 -11.50
CA GLU A 654 -9.14 -19.29 -11.83
C GLU A 654 -8.15 -19.41 -10.68
N LEU A 655 -7.79 -18.27 -10.06
CA LEU A 655 -6.94 -18.24 -8.87
C LEU A 655 -7.64 -18.88 -7.67
N ALA A 656 -8.93 -18.61 -7.48
CA ALA A 656 -9.75 -19.25 -6.45
C ALA A 656 -9.74 -20.78 -6.58
N ALA A 657 -9.87 -21.29 -7.81
CA ALA A 657 -9.83 -22.73 -8.07
C ALA A 657 -8.45 -23.35 -7.81
N LEU A 658 -7.38 -22.58 -8.01
CA LEU A 658 -6.00 -22.98 -7.74
C LEU A 658 -5.70 -23.01 -6.23
N VAL A 659 -5.96 -21.91 -5.50
CA VAL A 659 -5.68 -21.84 -4.05
C VAL A 659 -6.50 -22.85 -3.26
N ASN A 660 -7.71 -23.20 -3.72
CA ASN A 660 -8.53 -24.23 -3.08
C ASN A 660 -7.97 -25.66 -3.18
N ARG A 661 -7.06 -25.92 -4.13
CA ARG A 661 -6.50 -27.27 -4.37
C ARG A 661 -4.99 -27.35 -4.23
N ALA A 662 -4.29 -26.22 -4.27
CA ALA A 662 -2.84 -26.19 -4.24
C ALA A 662 -2.31 -26.40 -2.82
N LEU A 663 -1.12 -26.99 -2.75
CA LEU A 663 -0.37 -27.16 -1.51
C LEU A 663 0.44 -25.89 -1.23
N LEU A 664 0.30 -25.31 -0.04
CA LEU A 664 1.09 -24.14 0.36
C LEU A 664 2.41 -24.60 0.99
N VAL A 665 3.53 -24.35 0.30
CA VAL A 665 4.86 -24.80 0.72
C VAL A 665 5.71 -23.69 1.33
N SER A 666 5.40 -22.43 1.03
CA SER A 666 6.02 -21.26 1.66
C SER A 666 5.35 -20.91 2.99
N ARG A 667 6.13 -20.31 3.89
CA ARG A 667 5.68 -19.77 5.17
C ARG A 667 5.69 -18.26 5.17
N GLU A 668 6.82 -17.66 4.80
CA GLU A 668 7.00 -16.21 4.81
C GLU A 668 7.79 -15.77 3.58
N GLY A 669 7.33 -14.68 2.97
CA GLY A 669 7.97 -14.03 1.83
C GLY A 669 7.53 -12.58 1.75
N ASP A 670 8.05 -11.85 0.78
CA ASP A 670 7.65 -10.47 0.48
C ASP A 670 6.26 -10.50 -0.14
N ALA A 671 5.21 -10.70 0.67
CA ALA A 671 3.82 -10.88 0.23
C ALA A 671 3.64 -11.83 -0.99
N GLN A 672 4.51 -12.85 -1.08
CA GLN A 672 4.54 -13.87 -2.11
C GLN A 672 4.33 -15.26 -1.49
N TYR A 673 3.62 -16.13 -2.20
CA TYR A 673 3.31 -17.49 -1.82
C TYR A 673 3.79 -18.46 -2.90
N TRP A 674 4.36 -19.60 -2.49
CA TRP A 674 4.74 -20.69 -3.39
C TRP A 674 3.79 -21.86 -3.22
N LEU A 675 3.23 -22.29 -4.34
CA LEU A 675 2.12 -23.24 -4.40
C LEU A 675 2.49 -24.42 -5.30
N LEU A 676 2.06 -25.62 -4.93
CA LEU A 676 2.15 -26.81 -5.78
C LEU A 676 0.74 -27.27 -6.16
N ASP A 677 0.45 -27.33 -7.46
CA ASP A 677 -0.87 -27.69 -7.98
C ASP A 677 -0.95 -29.19 -8.35
N PRO A 678 -1.68 -30.02 -7.57
CA PRO A 678 -1.92 -31.42 -7.93
C PRO A 678 -2.86 -31.59 -9.13
N GLY A 679 -3.49 -30.53 -9.62
CA GLY A 679 -4.34 -30.53 -10.82
C GLY A 679 -3.54 -30.68 -12.13
N THR A 680 -2.27 -30.28 -12.12
CA THR A 680 -1.37 -30.35 -13.27
C THR A 680 -0.16 -31.21 -12.92
N VAL A 681 -0.19 -32.49 -13.32
CA VAL A 681 0.85 -33.48 -12.99
C VAL A 681 1.62 -33.87 -14.25
N SER A 682 2.95 -33.77 -14.19
CA SER A 682 3.85 -34.17 -15.27
C SER A 682 3.93 -35.70 -15.39
N PRO A 683 4.42 -36.24 -16.53
CA PRO A 683 4.63 -37.68 -16.69
C PRO A 683 5.55 -38.33 -15.64
N ASP A 684 6.42 -37.53 -15.03
CA ASP A 684 7.37 -37.98 -14.00
C ASP A 684 6.75 -37.94 -12.57
N GLY A 685 5.49 -37.53 -12.46
CA GLY A 685 4.77 -37.43 -11.18
C GLY A 685 5.01 -36.11 -10.44
N GLU A 686 5.67 -35.13 -11.08
CA GLU A 686 5.83 -33.78 -10.52
C GLU A 686 4.54 -32.99 -10.62
N TRP A 687 4.27 -32.14 -9.64
CA TRP A 687 3.15 -31.20 -9.67
C TRP A 687 3.67 -29.86 -10.21
N ALA A 688 2.83 -29.18 -10.98
CA ALA A 688 3.14 -27.81 -11.39
C ALA A 688 3.35 -26.93 -10.15
N ALA A 689 4.30 -26.02 -10.22
CA ALA A 689 4.55 -25.04 -9.17
C ALA A 689 4.26 -23.64 -9.69
N CYS A 690 3.79 -22.73 -8.84
CA CYS A 690 3.57 -21.34 -9.21
C CYS A 690 3.80 -20.43 -8.01
N THR A 691 4.02 -19.15 -8.28
CA THR A 691 4.09 -18.11 -7.26
C THR A 691 2.91 -17.17 -7.41
N TRP A 692 2.32 -16.77 -6.28
CA TRP A 692 1.31 -15.72 -6.24
C TRP A 692 1.80 -14.57 -5.37
N SER A 693 1.53 -13.32 -5.76
CA SER A 693 1.97 -12.14 -5.01
C SER A 693 0.88 -11.09 -4.87
N SER A 694 0.85 -10.38 -3.73
CA SER A 694 -0.21 -9.42 -3.38
C SER A 694 -0.24 -8.15 -4.24
N TRP A 695 0.75 -7.95 -5.11
CA TRP A 695 0.78 -6.88 -6.12
C TRP A 695 0.30 -7.34 -7.51
N GLY A 696 -0.41 -8.47 -7.56
CA GLY A 696 -1.30 -8.82 -8.68
C GLY A 696 -0.72 -9.72 -9.75
N PHE A 697 0.16 -10.67 -9.41
CA PHE A 697 0.71 -11.62 -10.38
C PHE A 697 0.71 -13.06 -9.84
N LEU A 698 -0.09 -13.91 -10.48
CA LEU A 698 0.17 -15.36 -10.53
C LEU A 698 1.24 -15.59 -11.61
N SER A 699 2.30 -16.32 -11.28
CA SER A 699 3.36 -16.66 -12.24
C SER A 699 2.86 -17.63 -13.31
N GLU A 700 3.61 -17.75 -14.41
CA GLU A 700 3.48 -18.92 -15.27
C GLU A 700 3.77 -20.20 -14.46
N GLU A 701 3.16 -21.32 -14.85
CA GLU A 701 3.35 -22.62 -14.20
C GLU A 701 4.74 -23.17 -14.50
N TYR A 702 5.48 -23.46 -13.43
CA TYR A 702 6.73 -24.23 -13.48
C TYR A 702 6.40 -25.72 -13.50
N PRO A 703 7.16 -26.55 -14.23
CA PRO A 703 6.86 -27.98 -14.39
C PRO A 703 7.08 -28.83 -13.12
N SER A 704 7.76 -28.29 -12.10
CA SER A 704 8.01 -28.95 -10.82
C SER A 704 8.45 -27.94 -9.74
N PHE A 705 8.41 -28.36 -8.46
CA PHE A 705 9.01 -27.59 -7.36
C PHE A 705 10.51 -27.35 -7.59
N ALA A 706 11.25 -28.36 -8.06
CA ALA A 706 12.65 -28.22 -8.41
C ALA A 706 12.89 -27.16 -9.50
N ALA A 707 12.04 -27.10 -10.53
CA ALA A 707 12.15 -26.09 -11.58
C ALA A 707 11.94 -24.67 -11.02
N LEU A 708 10.96 -24.48 -10.13
CA LEU A 708 10.74 -23.21 -9.43
C LEU A 708 11.96 -22.79 -8.60
N VAL A 709 12.56 -23.70 -7.82
CA VAL A 709 13.76 -23.38 -7.01
C VAL A 709 14.97 -23.04 -7.88
N VAL A 710 15.14 -23.73 -9.01
CA VAL A 710 16.22 -23.43 -9.96
C VAL A 710 16.02 -22.05 -10.57
N GLU A 711 14.81 -21.72 -11.02
CA GLU A 711 14.49 -20.40 -11.55
C GLU A 711 14.74 -19.30 -10.50
N GLU A 712 14.26 -19.50 -9.26
CA GLU A 712 14.45 -18.52 -8.19
C GLU A 712 15.93 -18.31 -7.87
N ARG A 713 16.73 -19.38 -7.87
CA ARG A 713 18.19 -19.25 -7.74
C ARG A 713 18.79 -18.43 -8.87
N GLU A 714 18.37 -18.65 -10.12
CA GLU A 714 18.85 -17.88 -11.27
C GLU A 714 18.46 -16.39 -11.17
N LEU A 715 17.25 -16.10 -10.68
CA LEU A 715 16.80 -14.74 -10.38
C LEU A 715 17.65 -14.07 -9.29
N CYS A 716 17.93 -14.77 -8.18
CA CYS A 716 18.84 -14.27 -7.14
C CYS A 716 20.25 -14.00 -7.67
N GLU A 717 20.82 -14.95 -8.43
CA GLU A 717 22.14 -14.77 -9.05
C GLU A 717 22.16 -13.52 -9.97
N GLY A 718 21.06 -13.28 -10.70
CA GLY A 718 20.89 -12.09 -11.52
C GLY A 718 20.80 -10.80 -10.71
N LEU A 719 20.07 -10.77 -9.60
CA LEU A 719 19.96 -9.61 -8.71
C LEU A 719 21.30 -9.27 -8.05
N TRP A 720 21.98 -10.27 -7.48
CA TRP A 720 23.31 -10.06 -6.89
C TRP A 720 24.33 -9.62 -7.94
N GLY A 721 24.29 -10.22 -9.14
CA GLY A 721 25.11 -9.77 -10.27
C GLY A 721 24.83 -8.32 -10.65
N ARG A 722 23.56 -7.94 -10.79
CA ARG A 722 23.11 -6.57 -11.04
C ARG A 722 23.60 -5.59 -9.99
N GLU A 723 23.72 -5.99 -8.73
CA GLU A 723 24.20 -5.13 -7.64
C GLU A 723 25.73 -5.07 -7.52
N GLY A 724 26.45 -5.83 -8.34
CA GLY A 724 27.91 -5.90 -8.34
C GLY A 724 28.47 -6.91 -7.33
N ARG A 725 27.65 -7.85 -6.88
CA ARG A 725 27.99 -8.93 -5.93
C ARG A 725 27.80 -10.31 -6.58
N PRO A 726 28.32 -10.58 -7.78
CA PRO A 726 27.99 -11.80 -8.51
C PRO A 726 28.48 -13.07 -7.80
N VAL A 727 27.73 -14.15 -8.00
CA VAL A 727 28.15 -15.48 -7.56
C VAL A 727 29.37 -15.95 -8.35
N ARG A 728 29.41 -15.71 -9.67
CA ARG A 728 30.54 -16.07 -10.55
C ARG A 728 30.96 -14.84 -11.35
N THR A 729 32.26 -14.60 -11.48
CA THR A 729 32.78 -13.42 -12.22
C THR A 729 33.39 -13.80 -13.57
N GLU A 730 33.74 -15.07 -13.77
CA GLU A 730 34.37 -15.56 -14.98
C GLU A 730 33.41 -15.47 -16.18
N GLY A 731 33.94 -15.13 -17.36
CA GLY A 731 33.14 -15.05 -18.58
C GLY A 731 32.47 -13.69 -18.85
N ALA A 732 32.53 -12.74 -17.90
CA ALA A 732 31.83 -11.46 -18.02
C ALA A 732 32.32 -10.63 -19.22
N ASP A 733 33.64 -10.59 -19.45
CA ASP A 733 34.25 -9.82 -20.54
C ASP A 733 33.98 -10.46 -21.91
N GLU A 734 33.98 -11.79 -22.00
CA GLU A 734 33.63 -12.52 -23.22
C GLU A 734 32.16 -12.27 -23.61
N LEU A 735 31.24 -12.33 -22.65
CA LEU A 735 29.81 -12.05 -22.86
C LEU A 735 29.57 -10.59 -23.24
N LEU A 736 30.32 -9.66 -22.65
CA LEU A 736 30.29 -8.25 -23.01
C LEU A 736 30.75 -8.03 -24.46
N ALA A 737 31.85 -8.69 -24.86
CA ALA A 737 32.36 -8.64 -26.22
C ALA A 737 31.38 -9.27 -27.23
N GLU A 738 30.73 -10.39 -26.87
CA GLU A 738 29.67 -11.02 -27.65
C GLU A 738 28.48 -10.08 -27.85
N GLY A 739 27.94 -9.52 -26.76
CA GLY A 739 26.81 -8.60 -26.80
C GLY A 739 27.12 -7.34 -27.60
N ARG A 740 28.33 -6.80 -27.46
CA ARG A 740 28.82 -5.71 -28.30
C ARG A 740 28.84 -6.10 -29.78
N ALA A 741 29.37 -7.28 -30.13
CA ALA A 741 29.43 -7.74 -31.51
C ALA A 741 28.02 -7.93 -32.10
N LEU A 742 27.06 -8.46 -31.33
CA LEU A 742 25.65 -8.59 -31.72
C LEU A 742 25.00 -7.21 -31.95
N ALA A 743 25.22 -6.26 -31.03
CA ALA A 743 24.69 -4.90 -31.16
C ALA A 743 25.22 -4.22 -32.43
N LEU A 744 26.51 -4.38 -32.73
CA LEU A 744 27.12 -3.85 -33.95
C LEU A 744 26.58 -4.52 -35.23
N ARG A 745 26.08 -5.76 -35.18
CA ARG A 745 25.40 -6.41 -36.32
C ARG A 745 23.93 -6.00 -36.45
N GLY A 746 23.40 -5.17 -35.56
CA GLY A 746 21.99 -4.79 -35.53
C GLY A 746 21.09 -5.84 -34.87
N GLU A 747 21.66 -6.86 -34.22
CA GLU A 747 20.93 -7.91 -33.53
C GLU A 747 20.60 -7.47 -32.09
N ALA A 748 19.76 -6.45 -31.96
CA ALA A 748 19.55 -5.73 -30.69
C ALA A 748 19.05 -6.61 -29.53
N GLU A 749 18.09 -7.51 -29.76
CA GLU A 749 17.56 -8.38 -28.69
C GLU A 749 18.58 -9.44 -28.25
N ALA A 750 19.30 -10.05 -29.19
CA ALA A 750 20.38 -10.99 -28.86
C ALA A 750 21.52 -10.29 -28.10
N ALA A 751 21.83 -9.04 -28.45
CA ALA A 751 22.79 -8.23 -27.72
C ALA A 751 22.33 -7.96 -26.27
N ARG A 752 21.05 -7.60 -26.06
CA ARG A 752 20.49 -7.43 -24.71
C ARG A 752 20.60 -8.71 -23.88
N ALA A 753 20.26 -9.87 -24.47
CA ALA A 753 20.40 -11.16 -23.80
C ALA A 753 21.86 -11.49 -23.44
N ALA A 754 22.82 -11.16 -24.30
CA ALA A 754 24.24 -11.31 -23.98
C ALA A 754 24.69 -10.37 -22.86
N PHE A 755 24.21 -9.12 -22.85
CA PHE A 755 24.48 -8.20 -21.74
C PHE A 755 23.84 -8.70 -20.44
N ASP A 756 22.63 -9.23 -20.46
CA ASP A 756 21.98 -9.81 -19.26
C ASP A 756 22.81 -10.94 -18.67
N ARG A 757 23.33 -11.85 -19.50
CA ARG A 757 24.27 -12.88 -19.04
C ARG A 757 25.56 -12.29 -18.45
N ALA A 758 26.09 -11.21 -19.01
CA ALA A 758 27.26 -10.52 -18.45
C ALA A 758 26.94 -9.83 -17.10
N VAL A 759 25.72 -9.33 -16.93
CA VAL A 759 25.24 -8.71 -15.69
C VAL A 759 25.12 -9.72 -14.56
N VAL A 760 24.62 -10.94 -14.83
CA VAL A 760 24.64 -12.04 -13.85
C VAL A 760 26.07 -12.32 -13.35
N ARG A 761 27.09 -12.04 -14.19
CA ARG A 761 28.52 -12.13 -13.84
C ARG A 761 29.12 -10.85 -13.23
N GLY A 762 28.29 -9.87 -12.89
CA GLY A 762 28.68 -8.63 -12.21
C GLY A 762 29.15 -7.50 -13.14
N SER A 763 28.90 -7.61 -14.45
CA SER A 763 29.35 -6.58 -15.40
C SER A 763 28.52 -5.30 -15.30
N GLY A 764 29.05 -4.28 -14.62
CA GLY A 764 28.46 -2.95 -14.62
C GLY A 764 28.42 -2.30 -16.01
N VAL A 765 29.43 -2.59 -16.86
CA VAL A 765 29.43 -2.13 -18.26
C VAL A 765 28.30 -2.79 -19.06
N GLY A 766 27.94 -4.04 -18.75
CA GLY A 766 26.78 -4.72 -19.32
C GLY A 766 25.48 -3.97 -19.07
N LEU A 767 25.22 -3.54 -17.82
CA LEU A 767 24.05 -2.70 -17.48
C LEU A 767 24.04 -1.39 -18.27
N TYR A 768 25.20 -0.73 -18.36
CA TYR A 768 25.36 0.51 -19.11
C TYR A 768 25.05 0.34 -20.61
N LEU A 769 25.62 -0.66 -21.26
CA LEU A 769 25.41 -0.92 -22.69
C LEU A 769 23.98 -1.37 -22.97
N LYS A 770 23.38 -2.18 -22.11
CA LYS A 770 21.96 -2.52 -22.17
C LYS A 770 21.09 -1.27 -22.10
N ALA A 771 21.36 -0.37 -21.15
CA ALA A 771 20.61 0.88 -21.02
C ALA A 771 20.74 1.80 -22.25
N ILE A 772 21.93 1.91 -22.86
CA ILE A 772 22.11 2.65 -24.11
C ILE A 772 21.28 2.02 -25.23
N LEU A 773 21.37 0.71 -25.40
CA LEU A 773 20.66 0.00 -26.47
C LEU A 773 19.16 0.14 -26.30
N SER A 774 18.65 -0.06 -25.08
CA SER A 774 17.25 0.16 -24.72
C SER A 774 16.78 1.59 -25.03
N ALA A 775 17.60 2.62 -24.82
CA ALA A 775 17.24 3.99 -25.15
C ALA A 775 17.07 4.26 -26.66
N PHE A 776 17.78 3.53 -27.53
CA PHE A 776 17.53 3.59 -28.97
C PHE A 776 16.26 2.82 -29.38
N LEU A 777 15.87 1.81 -28.61
CA LEU A 777 14.66 1.03 -28.87
C LEU A 777 13.40 1.76 -28.37
N ASP A 778 13.46 2.33 -27.17
CA ASP A 778 12.41 3.13 -26.54
C ASP A 778 13.03 4.21 -25.62
N LEU A 779 13.06 5.44 -26.12
CA LEU A 779 13.63 6.57 -25.39
C LEU A 779 12.78 7.00 -24.19
N ARG A 780 11.45 6.77 -24.21
CA ARG A 780 10.54 7.28 -23.17
C ARG A 780 10.72 6.54 -21.85
N THR A 781 10.92 5.23 -21.93
CA THR A 781 11.09 4.37 -20.74
C THR A 781 12.55 4.29 -20.26
N ALA A 782 13.52 4.67 -21.11
CA ALA A 782 14.94 4.56 -20.81
C ALA A 782 15.41 5.34 -19.57
N HIS A 783 14.67 6.37 -19.15
CA HIS A 783 15.01 7.11 -17.94
C HIS A 783 14.87 6.24 -16.67
N HIS A 784 13.99 5.23 -16.66
CA HIS A 784 13.86 4.29 -15.55
C HIS A 784 15.12 3.41 -15.42
N THR A 785 15.56 2.78 -16.50
CA THR A 785 16.74 1.90 -16.51
C THR A 785 18.02 2.68 -16.26
N LEU A 786 18.17 3.88 -16.84
CA LEU A 786 19.32 4.75 -16.54
C LEU A 786 19.36 5.16 -15.07
N ARG A 787 18.19 5.40 -14.46
CA ARG A 787 18.08 5.73 -13.03
C ARG A 787 18.40 4.54 -12.14
N SER A 788 17.76 3.39 -12.38
CA SER A 788 17.83 2.21 -11.50
C SER A 788 19.08 1.37 -11.67
N ASP A 789 19.66 1.33 -12.87
CA ASP A 789 20.68 0.35 -13.25
C ASP A 789 22.02 0.99 -13.62
N VAL A 790 22.07 2.32 -13.80
CA VAL A 790 23.31 3.01 -14.20
C VAL A 790 23.72 4.08 -13.18
N LEU A 791 22.81 4.98 -12.83
CA LEU A 791 23.13 6.15 -12.00
C LEU A 791 23.08 5.86 -10.49
N SER A 792 22.20 4.97 -10.04
CA SER A 792 22.06 4.58 -8.62
C SER A 792 23.18 3.65 -8.14
N LEU A 793 23.74 2.82 -9.03
CA LEU A 793 24.65 1.73 -8.66
C LEU A 793 26.12 2.19 -8.71
N PRO A 794 26.86 2.21 -7.57
CA PRO A 794 28.25 2.66 -7.52
C PRO A 794 29.19 1.88 -8.45
N HIS A 795 29.13 0.54 -8.45
CA HIS A 795 30.04 -0.30 -9.25
C HIS A 795 29.87 -0.06 -10.77
N VAL A 796 28.67 0.32 -11.22
CA VAL A 796 28.43 0.69 -12.63
C VAL A 796 29.10 2.02 -12.95
N ARG A 797 28.98 3.01 -12.07
CA ARG A 797 29.65 4.31 -12.21
C ARG A 797 31.17 4.17 -12.26
N ASP A 798 31.72 3.30 -11.43
CA ASP A 798 33.16 3.02 -11.38
C ASP A 798 33.63 2.30 -12.65
N ALA A 799 32.90 1.27 -13.11
CA ALA A 799 33.26 0.49 -14.30
C ALA A 799 33.18 1.30 -15.61
N VAL A 800 32.20 2.19 -15.72
CA VAL A 800 31.97 3.02 -16.93
C VAL A 800 32.86 4.26 -16.92
N GLY A 801 33.16 4.81 -15.74
CA GLY A 801 33.99 5.98 -15.52
C GLY A 801 33.23 7.31 -15.57
N ALA A 802 33.62 8.24 -14.70
CA ALA A 802 32.95 9.53 -14.51
C ALA A 802 32.89 10.41 -15.77
N GLU A 803 33.91 10.36 -16.63
CA GLU A 803 33.94 11.12 -17.89
C GLU A 803 32.84 10.66 -18.85
N ARG A 804 32.69 9.35 -19.04
CA ARG A 804 31.64 8.81 -19.90
C ARG A 804 30.26 9.00 -19.27
N MET A 805 30.13 8.83 -17.96
CA MET A 805 28.87 9.13 -17.27
C MET A 805 28.43 10.57 -17.54
N ARG A 806 29.36 11.53 -17.48
CA ARG A 806 29.09 12.94 -17.76
C ARG A 806 28.80 13.21 -19.23
N ALA A 807 29.45 12.51 -20.16
CA ALA A 807 29.34 12.76 -21.59
C ALA A 807 28.14 12.07 -22.26
N GLU A 808 27.74 10.89 -21.77
CA GLU A 808 26.75 10.03 -22.43
C GLU A 808 25.55 9.72 -21.51
N ALA A 809 25.78 9.11 -20.34
CA ALA A 809 24.71 8.61 -19.48
C ALA A 809 23.81 9.73 -18.92
N VAL A 810 24.40 10.81 -18.39
CA VAL A 810 23.65 11.93 -17.80
C VAL A 810 22.86 12.71 -18.86
N PRO A 811 23.44 13.10 -20.02
CA PRO A 811 22.66 13.72 -21.10
C PRO A 811 21.52 12.84 -21.61
N LEU A 812 21.76 11.54 -21.74
CA LEU A 812 20.75 10.58 -22.17
C LEU A 812 19.62 10.45 -21.14
N PHE A 813 19.95 10.38 -19.85
CA PHE A 813 18.98 10.37 -18.76
C PHE A 813 18.11 11.62 -18.75
N LEU A 814 18.73 12.81 -18.86
CA LEU A 814 18.01 14.08 -18.92
C LEU A 814 17.09 14.15 -20.16
N ARG A 815 17.58 13.67 -21.31
CA ARG A 815 16.79 13.63 -22.55
C ARG A 815 15.61 12.67 -22.47
N ALA A 816 15.84 11.46 -21.97
CA ALA A 816 14.80 10.44 -21.80
C ALA A 816 13.71 10.94 -20.83
N SER A 817 14.11 11.60 -19.73
CA SER A 817 13.19 12.18 -18.76
C SER A 817 12.35 13.34 -19.32
N GLU A 818 12.82 14.05 -20.35
CA GLU A 818 12.00 15.06 -21.06
C GLU A 818 11.03 14.44 -22.07
N ALA A 819 11.36 13.27 -22.59
CA ALA A 819 10.56 12.61 -23.62
C ALA A 819 9.29 11.93 -23.05
N ASP A 820 9.26 11.68 -21.75
CA ASP A 820 8.11 11.14 -21.02
C ASP A 820 7.21 12.28 -20.49
N PRO A 821 5.96 12.43 -20.97
CA PRO A 821 5.01 13.42 -20.48
C PRO A 821 4.62 13.26 -19.00
N GLY A 822 4.74 12.04 -18.47
CA GLY A 822 4.49 11.72 -17.06
C GLY A 822 5.67 12.04 -16.14
N ALA A 823 6.88 12.17 -16.70
CA ALA A 823 8.07 12.44 -15.92
C ALA A 823 8.08 13.88 -15.37
N ARG A 824 8.74 14.02 -14.22
CA ARG A 824 9.08 15.30 -13.59
C ARG A 824 10.60 15.37 -13.51
N PRO A 825 11.30 15.69 -14.61
CA PRO A 825 12.75 15.59 -14.70
C PRO A 825 13.48 16.36 -13.59
N GLU A 826 12.87 17.43 -13.06
CA GLU A 826 13.38 18.20 -11.92
C GLU A 826 13.55 17.38 -10.62
N HIS A 827 12.69 16.39 -10.36
CA HIS A 827 12.77 15.58 -9.13
C HIS A 827 13.96 14.63 -9.12
N TYR A 828 14.53 14.32 -10.28
CA TYR A 828 15.64 13.40 -10.41
C TYR A 828 17.00 14.08 -10.59
N LEU A 829 17.02 15.42 -10.73
CA LEU A 829 18.27 16.19 -10.80
C LEU A 829 19.18 16.02 -9.57
N PRO A 830 18.68 15.87 -8.33
CA PRO A 830 19.53 15.58 -7.17
C PRO A 830 20.37 14.30 -7.32
N MET A 831 19.89 13.30 -8.06
CA MET A 831 20.61 12.04 -8.26
C MET A 831 21.87 12.21 -9.12
N VAL A 832 21.85 13.17 -10.05
CA VAL A 832 22.98 13.48 -10.94
C VAL A 832 23.76 14.71 -10.48
N LYS A 833 23.57 15.15 -9.23
CA LYS A 833 24.18 16.39 -8.69
C LYS A 833 25.70 16.43 -8.88
N ASP A 834 26.40 15.31 -8.72
CA ASP A 834 27.85 15.25 -8.82
C ASP A 834 28.36 15.50 -10.27
N PHE A 835 27.46 15.36 -11.26
CA PHE A 835 27.74 15.63 -12.67
C PHE A 835 27.29 17.02 -13.13
N LEU A 836 26.45 17.70 -12.36
CA LEU A 836 25.97 19.05 -12.69
C LEU A 836 26.88 20.13 -12.06
N PRO A 837 27.22 21.21 -12.78
CA PRO A 837 28.00 22.30 -12.19
C PRO A 837 27.22 23.00 -11.07
N GLU A 838 27.94 23.59 -10.12
CA GLU A 838 27.36 24.48 -9.11
C GLU A 838 27.14 25.88 -9.73
N THR A 839 25.95 26.46 -9.53
CA THR A 839 25.57 27.76 -10.13
C THR A 839 25.48 28.91 -9.11
N GLY A 840 25.78 28.64 -7.83
CA GLY A 840 25.99 29.66 -6.79
C GLY A 840 24.74 30.39 -6.29
N THR A 841 23.53 30.01 -6.70
CA THR A 841 22.27 30.67 -6.31
C THR A 841 21.19 29.67 -5.91
N GLY A 842 20.59 29.83 -4.72
CA GLY A 842 19.50 28.99 -4.22
C GLY A 842 19.94 27.90 -3.23
N SER A 843 18.97 27.14 -2.71
CA SER A 843 19.16 26.03 -1.78
C SER A 843 18.73 24.71 -2.45
N PRO A 844 19.45 23.59 -2.25
CA PRO A 844 19.01 22.28 -2.76
C PRO A 844 17.72 21.77 -2.11
N ASP A 845 17.36 22.33 -0.95
CA ASP A 845 16.19 21.97 -0.15
C ASP A 845 15.29 23.20 0.13
N GLY A 846 13.97 22.98 0.20
CA GLY A 846 12.98 24.02 0.56
C GLY A 846 12.41 24.82 -0.63
N ALA A 847 11.82 25.99 -0.34
CA ALA A 847 11.25 26.86 -1.36
C ALA A 847 12.36 27.40 -2.28
N GLY A 848 12.28 27.13 -3.58
CA GLY A 848 13.31 27.49 -4.57
C GLY A 848 14.23 26.33 -5.00
N ALA A 849 14.07 25.13 -4.44
CA ALA A 849 14.87 23.96 -4.80
C ALA A 849 14.71 23.56 -6.27
N ARG A 850 13.50 23.70 -6.82
CA ARG A 850 13.23 23.44 -8.24
C ARG A 850 14.04 24.37 -9.14
N GLU A 851 14.02 25.67 -8.85
CA GLU A 851 14.77 26.68 -9.60
C GLU A 851 16.28 26.46 -9.48
N TYR A 852 16.77 26.06 -8.30
CA TYR A 852 18.16 25.68 -8.06
C TYR A 852 18.60 24.52 -8.98
N TRP A 853 17.84 23.42 -9.00
CA TRP A 853 18.19 22.26 -9.82
C TRP A 853 18.06 22.55 -11.32
N LEU A 854 17.03 23.29 -11.74
CA LEU A 854 16.88 23.71 -13.14
C LEU A 854 18.01 24.64 -13.59
N ALA A 855 18.53 25.52 -12.72
CA ALA A 855 19.67 26.36 -13.04
C ALA A 855 20.96 25.54 -13.25
N ARG A 856 21.24 24.57 -12.37
CA ARG A 856 22.38 23.65 -12.51
C ARG A 856 22.31 22.81 -13.78
N ARG A 857 21.10 22.35 -14.12
CA ARG A 857 20.81 21.66 -15.37
C ARG A 857 21.05 22.56 -16.58
N ALA A 858 20.56 23.79 -16.56
CA ALA A 858 20.75 24.74 -17.66
C ALA A 858 22.22 25.12 -17.88
N ALA A 859 23.02 25.14 -16.81
CA ALA A 859 24.46 25.38 -16.86
C ALA A 859 25.29 24.15 -17.27
N PHE A 860 24.68 22.97 -17.34
CA PHE A 860 25.38 21.72 -17.66
C PHE A 860 25.70 21.65 -19.16
N ALA A 861 26.98 21.73 -19.48
CA ALA A 861 27.52 21.46 -20.81
C ALA A 861 28.21 20.08 -20.80
N PRO A 862 27.63 19.05 -21.43
CA PRO A 862 28.27 17.74 -21.47
C PRO A 862 29.56 17.77 -22.30
N PRO A 863 30.62 17.06 -21.87
CA PRO A 863 31.81 16.90 -22.68
C PRO A 863 31.48 16.26 -24.02
N VAL A 864 32.01 16.79 -25.10
CA VAL A 864 31.84 16.21 -26.44
C VAL A 864 32.80 15.03 -26.58
N ARG A 865 32.25 13.83 -26.76
CA ARG A 865 33.05 12.67 -27.18
C ARG A 865 33.09 12.61 -28.70
N THR A 866 34.29 12.72 -29.26
CA THR A 866 34.52 12.64 -30.70
C THR A 866 34.55 11.18 -31.15
N GLY A 867 33.69 10.82 -32.10
CA GLY A 867 33.80 9.59 -32.86
C GLY A 867 34.88 9.69 -33.96
N PRO A 868 34.90 8.72 -34.90
CA PRO A 868 35.81 8.75 -36.04
C PRO A 868 35.68 10.06 -36.83
N GLU A 869 36.80 10.61 -37.32
CA GLU A 869 36.77 11.90 -38.02
C GLU A 869 35.80 11.93 -39.22
N ALA A 870 35.68 10.82 -39.94
CA ALA A 870 34.74 10.69 -41.05
C ALA A 870 33.28 10.78 -40.59
N PHE A 871 32.95 10.12 -39.47
CA PHE A 871 31.64 10.23 -38.83
C PHE A 871 31.36 11.67 -38.39
N GLU A 872 32.31 12.31 -37.70
CA GLU A 872 32.15 13.68 -37.19
C GLU A 872 31.96 14.72 -38.29
N ARG A 873 32.70 14.59 -39.41
CA ARG A 873 32.51 15.47 -40.58
C ARG A 873 31.11 15.33 -41.17
N CYS A 874 30.62 14.10 -41.34
CA CYS A 874 29.26 13.85 -41.85
C CYS A 874 28.19 14.33 -40.85
N LEU A 875 28.43 14.16 -39.55
CA LEU A 875 27.52 14.61 -38.50
C LEU A 875 27.43 16.14 -38.43
N ALA A 876 28.54 16.86 -38.63
CA ALA A 876 28.54 18.32 -38.74
C ALA A 876 27.69 18.81 -39.91
N HIS A 877 27.75 18.14 -41.07
CA HIS A 877 26.88 18.44 -42.21
C HIS A 877 25.41 18.15 -41.90
N ALA A 878 25.12 17.07 -41.16
CA ALA A 878 23.76 16.79 -40.70
C ALA A 878 23.21 17.89 -39.77
N ARG A 879 24.04 18.46 -38.88
CA ARG A 879 23.66 19.60 -38.03
C ARG A 879 23.32 20.85 -38.84
N GLN A 880 24.06 21.12 -39.93
CA GLN A 880 23.77 22.26 -40.81
C GLN A 880 22.38 22.14 -41.45
N HIS A 881 22.04 20.97 -41.99
CA HIS A 881 20.70 20.71 -42.53
C HIS A 881 19.61 20.79 -41.45
N ALA A 882 19.88 20.25 -40.26
CA ALA A 882 18.92 20.30 -39.15
C ALA A 882 18.64 21.75 -38.71
N ALA A 883 19.69 22.59 -38.60
CA ALA A 883 19.57 24.00 -38.28
C ALA A 883 18.82 24.81 -39.37
N ALA A 884 18.85 24.35 -40.61
CA ALA A 884 18.06 24.91 -41.72
C ALA A 884 16.60 24.41 -41.77
N GLY A 885 16.19 23.53 -40.85
CA GLY A 885 14.85 22.91 -40.84
C GLY A 885 14.67 21.80 -41.88
N GLU A 886 15.74 21.36 -42.53
CA GLU A 886 15.71 20.37 -43.61
C GLU A 886 15.78 18.93 -43.07
N HIS A 887 14.77 18.52 -42.29
CA HIS A 887 14.83 17.29 -41.48
C HIS A 887 15.11 16.00 -42.29
N GLU A 888 14.59 15.87 -43.52
CA GLU A 888 14.88 14.71 -44.38
C GLU A 888 16.29 14.73 -44.98
N ALA A 889 16.85 15.91 -45.27
CA ALA A 889 18.24 16.04 -45.70
C ALA A 889 19.20 15.75 -44.53
N ALA A 890 18.87 16.26 -43.34
CA ALA A 890 19.57 15.95 -42.11
C ALA A 890 19.55 14.45 -41.80
N TRP A 891 18.39 13.78 -41.92
CA TRP A 891 18.29 12.33 -41.72
C TRP A 891 19.12 11.51 -42.72
N ARG A 892 19.12 11.90 -44.01
CA ARG A 892 19.99 11.25 -45.01
C ARG A 892 21.47 11.43 -44.66
N ALA A 893 21.86 12.61 -44.21
CA ALA A 893 23.22 12.88 -43.75
C ALA A 893 23.57 12.08 -42.48
N VAL A 894 22.65 11.92 -41.51
CA VAL A 894 22.83 11.04 -40.35
C VAL A 894 23.02 9.59 -40.76
N ARG A 895 22.18 9.06 -41.67
CA ARG A 895 22.34 7.69 -42.20
C ARG A 895 23.67 7.49 -42.90
N HIS A 896 24.12 8.48 -43.67
CA HIS A 896 25.42 8.43 -44.31
C HIS A 896 26.55 8.48 -43.27
N ALA A 897 26.46 9.36 -42.27
CA ALA A 897 27.41 9.40 -41.16
C ALA A 897 27.53 8.04 -40.47
N LEU A 898 26.40 7.40 -40.17
CA LEU A 898 26.37 6.08 -39.52
C LEU A 898 27.16 5.00 -40.25
N SER A 899 27.26 5.05 -41.59
CA SER A 899 28.09 4.11 -42.36
C SER A 899 29.60 4.29 -42.12
N HIS A 900 30.00 5.44 -41.58
CA HIS A 900 31.37 5.77 -41.18
C HIS A 900 31.57 5.68 -39.66
N TRP A 901 30.56 5.25 -38.91
CA TRP A 901 30.67 5.07 -37.47
C TRP A 901 31.28 3.70 -37.16
N ASP A 902 32.50 3.71 -36.62
CA ASP A 902 33.19 2.53 -36.09
C ASP A 902 33.96 2.95 -34.84
N SER A 903 33.59 2.39 -33.69
CA SER A 903 34.26 2.70 -32.43
C SER A 903 35.17 1.54 -32.04
N ALA A 904 36.45 1.80 -31.77
CA ALA A 904 37.33 0.82 -31.14
C ALA A 904 37.06 0.67 -29.64
N ASP A 905 36.20 1.52 -29.09
CA ASP A 905 35.89 1.57 -27.67
C ASP A 905 34.96 0.42 -27.27
N PRO A 906 35.34 -0.42 -26.29
CA PRO A 906 34.52 -1.53 -25.84
C PRO A 906 33.21 -1.06 -25.18
N HIS A 907 33.15 0.16 -24.65
CA HIS A 907 31.97 0.71 -23.97
C HIS A 907 31.08 1.53 -24.92
N SER A 908 31.17 1.28 -26.23
CA SER A 908 30.44 2.01 -27.25
C SER A 908 29.83 1.07 -28.29
N ILE A 909 28.51 1.10 -28.40
CA ILE A 909 27.70 0.27 -29.33
C ILE A 909 26.87 1.11 -30.30
N ALA A 910 26.62 2.38 -29.96
CA ALA A 910 25.91 3.32 -30.79
C ALA A 910 26.33 4.77 -30.47
N PRO A 911 26.22 5.71 -31.42
CA PRO A 911 26.51 7.12 -31.17
C PRO A 911 25.38 7.78 -30.36
N VAL A 912 25.48 7.75 -29.03
CA VAL A 912 24.51 8.33 -28.07
C VAL A 912 24.17 9.79 -28.39
N VAL A 913 25.13 10.53 -28.97
CA VAL A 913 24.96 11.93 -29.43
C VAL A 913 23.77 12.11 -30.37
N LEU A 914 23.36 11.09 -31.13
CA LEU A 914 22.18 11.17 -32.01
C LEU A 914 20.86 11.30 -31.24
N LEU A 915 20.81 10.87 -29.98
CA LEU A 915 19.64 11.03 -29.11
C LEU A 915 19.73 12.30 -28.26
N THR A 916 20.94 12.69 -27.84
CA THR A 916 21.15 13.73 -26.84
C THR A 916 21.42 15.11 -27.42
N ASP A 917 21.91 15.21 -28.66
CA ASP A 917 22.17 16.49 -29.32
C ASP A 917 20.83 17.19 -29.66
N PRO A 918 20.57 18.40 -29.15
CA PRO A 918 19.34 19.14 -29.42
C PRO A 918 19.06 19.35 -30.91
N ALA A 919 20.10 19.46 -31.75
CA ALA A 919 19.94 19.65 -33.19
C ALA A 919 19.24 18.47 -33.87
N PHE A 920 19.31 17.27 -33.29
CA PHE A 920 18.71 16.07 -33.87
C PHE A 920 17.35 15.70 -33.26
N ARG A 921 16.83 16.51 -32.33
CA ARG A 921 15.56 16.26 -31.61
C ARG A 921 14.38 15.97 -32.56
N ASP A 922 14.26 16.74 -33.63
CA ASP A 922 13.18 16.60 -34.63
C ASP A 922 13.59 15.75 -35.84
N VAL A 923 14.87 15.39 -35.94
CA VAL A 923 15.43 14.59 -37.03
C VAL A 923 15.40 13.10 -36.68
N VAL A 924 15.80 12.73 -35.46
CA VAL A 924 15.86 11.34 -34.97
C VAL A 924 14.59 11.03 -34.19
N THR A 925 13.55 10.66 -34.93
CA THR A 925 12.29 10.16 -34.36
C THR A 925 12.49 8.77 -33.73
N GLU A 926 11.52 8.30 -32.93
CA GLU A 926 11.58 6.97 -32.29
C GLU A 926 11.82 5.84 -33.30
N ARG A 927 11.11 5.88 -34.44
CA ARG A 927 11.32 4.92 -35.54
C ARG A 927 12.74 4.98 -36.09
N ARG A 928 13.32 6.18 -36.19
CA ARG A 928 14.69 6.38 -36.69
C ARG A 928 15.73 5.95 -35.67
N ALA A 929 15.51 6.18 -34.38
CA ALA A 929 16.34 5.64 -33.30
C ALA A 929 16.37 4.11 -33.30
N ARG A 930 15.22 3.45 -33.48
CA ARG A 930 15.16 1.98 -33.65
C ARG A 930 15.93 1.53 -34.88
N LEU A 931 15.77 2.21 -36.02
CA LEU A 931 16.54 1.92 -37.23
C LEU A 931 18.05 2.06 -37.00
N ILE A 932 18.49 3.03 -36.19
CA ILE A 932 19.88 3.16 -35.78
C ILE A 932 20.30 1.86 -35.05
N ALA A 933 19.65 1.46 -33.96
CA ALA A 933 20.00 0.24 -33.23
C ALA A 933 20.02 -1.04 -34.10
N LEU A 934 19.16 -1.11 -35.12
CA LEU A 934 19.04 -2.28 -36.01
C LEU A 934 19.94 -2.21 -37.27
N THR A 935 20.72 -1.13 -37.44
CA THR A 935 21.60 -0.98 -38.61
C THR A 935 22.98 -1.59 -38.32
N PRO A 936 23.44 -2.60 -39.10
CA PRO A 936 24.77 -3.18 -38.97
C PRO A 936 25.91 -2.16 -39.20
N ARG A 937 26.99 -2.25 -38.42
CA ARG A 937 28.13 -1.32 -38.33
C ARG A 937 29.43 -2.05 -38.01
N GLY A 938 30.56 -1.36 -38.17
CA GLY A 938 31.90 -1.90 -37.88
C GLY A 938 32.44 -2.83 -38.98
N ALA A 939 33.59 -3.44 -38.73
CA ALA A 939 34.41 -4.17 -39.72
C ALA A 939 33.71 -5.37 -40.44
N GLY A 940 32.51 -5.79 -40.02
CA GLY A 940 31.69 -6.81 -40.67
C GLY A 940 30.72 -6.29 -41.76
N SER A 941 30.59 -4.97 -41.94
CA SER A 941 29.63 -4.35 -42.87
C SER A 941 29.91 -4.61 -44.36
N ALA A 942 31.05 -5.21 -44.71
CA ALA A 942 31.44 -5.43 -46.10
C ALA A 942 30.66 -6.55 -46.83
N ALA A 943 29.77 -7.29 -46.16
CA ALA A 943 29.14 -8.49 -46.73
C ALA A 943 27.65 -8.36 -47.13
N VAL A 944 26.94 -7.26 -46.83
CA VAL A 944 25.47 -7.20 -46.99
C VAL A 944 24.98 -6.17 -48.03
N THR A 945 25.88 -5.50 -48.75
CA THR A 945 25.49 -4.72 -49.95
C THR A 945 25.65 -5.59 -51.20
N GLY A 946 24.71 -6.51 -51.40
CA GLY A 946 24.65 -7.39 -52.56
C GLY A 946 23.39 -8.26 -52.55
N GLY A 947 22.22 -7.63 -52.70
CA GLY A 947 20.91 -8.28 -52.80
C GLY A 947 19.83 -7.26 -53.11
#